data_AF-A0A9D5KD55-F1
#
_entry.id   AF-A0A9D5KD55-F1
#
_cell.length_a   1.000
_cell.length_b   1.000
_cell.length_c   1.000
_cell.angle_alpha   90.00
_cell.angle_beta   90.00
_cell.angle_gamma   90.00
#
_symmetry.space_group_name_H-M   'P 1'
#
loop_
_entity.id
_entity.type
_entity.pdbx_description
1 polymer ?
#
loop_
_entity_poly.entity_id
_entity_poly.type
_entity_poly.pdbx_seq_one_letter_code
_entity_poly.pdbx_strand_id
1 'polypeptide(L)'
;MAESSPNGNRQRLVVIYQMGKVGSSSLLESLKSHGVSPVYRVHYLTPHGLADAQRANAGAVLPHIAQSRELRAVLEDRPERFEWKIISLVREPVGRNVSALFQNLEKRLGCAPDEAFSGGPGRVRELAQRFLNEYNHDIPLSWFDNEMKATFGIDVYAQEFPITRGYTIIAGSRADLLLLRLEDLDRCANNAVEKFLGIRDFSLSRANTGASKNYAGVYRQVKKNLVLPQDYLDRMYGSKYARHFYTSQERATFRLDYTIEGMDGDDDRMRVSAPPRPDAVREDTGPDAGGESGSETPVAPPPCGTAAPHGGTAKELFVYLDPGFLNELGHYENYARALREEACRRGLEMLHFVNREASADVLTEFGAERMFVYLACIDDHPAHRRDAETALVAFAAKLHAILRRVVERGYGNARITMFMYTAHPLYFSVVAEALNDPAFKDLDIRAYLSLFYVNNRFCLNIDCPDYVKDLHAISTQLERFDPGHKVVLCCDSPRTIERYAPYFRRPLHLIPIPLARGDYPGRAPGGSRDGIRLGFCGYTLPKQGYPFARALYERLVADPACRHVTFSVRHNIHFVSALTLPDIENFLSASERIEHYIGHFTPDKFDSFLESCDVILIPHLRIEYPVQTSGMFIDALCRGKIVVVPEDTWMADQLATYGSGATFASPDFASFYRAVRHVIDNIDAYRAKARRNIDTFAAFHSAANLLDTINIGKPRDETTPAQTREAAYAGRAADRAGTVPGAAPGTAPTEASRAVTGAYGLQTDADRVELLYLRLLEENRRLVDAIYKITHATRHGLGWHTVLDLAWILRNAAFLPKGSVILNAGAGNEPLQFFLAHLGHTVISVDPAPRTPPPQWNVVRIAESPETAGSGGTFADTRDDFRELLRESAGKIVYYRADLHAMTLVEDCSVDAIVSVSVLSRMPAAQARRAFDECFRALRPGGHSLVTVGASLDTDRLHQESKTWCFSENTLRSIFGLPGDAPSNFAQAAAIMDEIKQPGNELHRRLAAFYSSSGANGMPWGVWDPKYLPAGIARKK
;
A
#
# COMPACT_ATOMS: atom_id res chain seq x y z
N MET A 1 -5.00 -26.22 -6.38
CA MET A 1 -4.75 -26.74 -7.74
C MET A 1 -5.52 -28.03 -7.92
N ALA A 2 -6.17 -28.19 -9.08
CA ALA A 2 -7.15 -29.24 -9.38
C ALA A 2 -6.57 -30.67 -9.47
N GLU A 3 -7.44 -31.63 -9.21
CA GLU A 3 -7.24 -33.09 -9.16
C GLU A 3 -6.63 -33.68 -10.45
N SER A 4 -5.96 -34.82 -10.28
CA SER A 4 -5.30 -35.62 -11.31
C SER A 4 -6.26 -36.06 -12.43
N SER A 5 -5.90 -35.76 -13.69
CA SER A 5 -6.58 -36.31 -14.86
C SER A 5 -6.16 -37.79 -15.06
N PRO A 6 -7.09 -38.73 -15.31
CA PRO A 6 -6.80 -40.18 -15.34
C PRO A 6 -6.15 -40.71 -16.63
N ASN A 7 -5.87 -39.86 -17.61
CA ASN A 7 -5.21 -40.28 -18.85
C ASN A 7 -3.75 -39.83 -18.80
N GLY A 8 -2.81 -40.74 -19.07
CA GLY A 8 -1.35 -40.54 -19.02
C GLY A 8 -0.74 -39.49 -19.96
N ASN A 9 -1.44 -38.39 -20.23
CA ASN A 9 -0.96 -37.25 -20.98
C ASN A 9 -0.27 -36.26 -20.03
N ARG A 10 1.03 -36.02 -20.24
CA ARG A 10 1.81 -35.04 -19.48
C ARG A 10 1.18 -33.65 -19.64
N GLN A 11 1.04 -32.93 -18.53
CA GLN A 11 0.50 -31.56 -18.58
C GLN A 11 1.56 -30.61 -19.16
N ARG A 12 1.21 -29.82 -20.17
CA ARG A 12 2.15 -28.86 -20.77
C ARG A 12 2.41 -27.69 -19.83
N LEU A 13 3.68 -27.40 -19.53
CA LEU A 13 4.10 -26.32 -18.66
C LEU A 13 5.02 -25.35 -19.42
N VAL A 14 4.56 -24.11 -19.61
CA VAL A 14 5.32 -23.09 -20.35
C VAL A 14 6.11 -22.20 -19.38
N VAL A 15 7.43 -22.17 -19.54
CA VAL A 15 8.33 -21.39 -18.67
C VAL A 15 9.23 -20.51 -19.53
N ILE A 16 9.17 -19.20 -19.32
CA ILE A 16 10.17 -18.28 -19.85
C ILE A 16 11.35 -18.30 -18.87
N TYR A 17 12.44 -18.96 -19.26
CA TYR A 17 13.64 -19.18 -18.43
C TYR A 17 14.87 -18.61 -19.12
N GLN A 18 15.38 -17.50 -18.59
CA GLN A 18 16.30 -16.64 -19.30
C GLN A 18 17.08 -15.74 -18.36
N MET A 19 18.27 -15.37 -18.79
CA MET A 19 19.06 -14.33 -18.15
C MET A 19 18.32 -12.97 -18.16
N GLY A 20 18.59 -12.10 -17.18
CA GLY A 20 17.98 -10.76 -17.18
C GLY A 20 18.36 -9.92 -18.41
N LYS A 21 17.49 -8.96 -18.79
CA LYS A 21 17.75 -7.92 -19.82
C LYS A 21 17.78 -8.34 -21.29
N VAL A 22 17.15 -9.47 -21.59
CA VAL A 22 16.96 -9.99 -22.94
C VAL A 22 15.59 -9.67 -23.56
N GLY A 23 14.83 -8.73 -23.00
CA GLY A 23 13.56 -8.27 -23.60
C GLY A 23 12.33 -9.18 -23.39
N SER A 24 12.36 -10.06 -22.39
CA SER A 24 11.33 -11.08 -22.18
C SER A 24 9.97 -10.60 -21.66
N SER A 25 9.84 -9.36 -21.19
CA SER A 25 8.55 -8.80 -20.74
C SER A 25 7.53 -8.72 -21.87
N SER A 26 7.94 -8.24 -23.06
CA SER A 26 7.07 -8.18 -24.24
C SER A 26 6.56 -9.57 -24.62
N LEU A 27 7.44 -10.58 -24.54
CA LEU A 27 7.06 -11.95 -24.87
C LEU A 27 6.07 -12.55 -23.86
N LEU A 28 6.27 -12.30 -22.56
CA LEU A 28 5.34 -12.76 -21.51
C LEU A 28 3.92 -12.22 -21.72
N GLU A 29 3.78 -10.90 -21.93
CA GLU A 29 2.48 -10.28 -22.13
C GLU A 29 1.84 -10.75 -23.44
N SER A 30 2.64 -10.93 -24.49
CA SER A 30 2.18 -11.47 -25.76
C SER A 30 1.64 -12.90 -25.60
N LEU A 31 2.36 -13.79 -24.92
CA LEU A 31 1.89 -15.16 -24.66
C LEU A 31 0.59 -15.19 -23.85
N LYS A 32 0.47 -14.35 -22.81
CA LYS A 32 -0.77 -14.26 -22.01
C LYS A 32 -1.95 -13.75 -22.83
N SER A 33 -1.74 -12.73 -23.66
CA SER A 33 -2.81 -12.18 -24.52
C SER A 33 -3.33 -13.19 -25.55
N HIS A 34 -2.53 -14.19 -25.91
CA HIS A 34 -2.93 -15.30 -26.80
C HIS A 34 -3.38 -16.54 -26.01
N GLY A 35 -3.82 -16.37 -24.75
CA GLY A 35 -4.46 -17.42 -23.96
C GLY A 35 -3.51 -18.42 -23.30
N VAL A 36 -2.19 -18.21 -23.34
CA VAL A 36 -1.24 -19.12 -22.67
C VAL A 36 -1.23 -18.80 -21.17
N SER A 37 -1.78 -19.71 -20.36
CA SER A 37 -1.78 -19.62 -18.90
C SER A 37 -1.86 -21.02 -18.26
N PRO A 38 -1.05 -21.33 -17.22
CA PRO A 38 -0.05 -20.46 -16.61
C PRO A 38 1.23 -20.34 -17.46
N VAL A 39 1.87 -19.16 -17.44
CA VAL A 39 3.22 -18.92 -17.97
C VAL A 39 4.08 -18.34 -16.87
N TYR A 40 5.16 -19.04 -16.54
CA TYR A 40 6.11 -18.61 -15.51
C TYR A 40 7.26 -17.83 -16.12
N ARG A 41 7.79 -16.83 -15.41
CA ARG A 41 8.97 -16.07 -15.85
C ARG A 41 10.01 -16.02 -14.75
N VAL A 42 11.10 -16.76 -14.95
CA VAL A 42 12.15 -16.98 -13.95
C VAL A 42 13.54 -16.74 -14.51
N HIS A 43 14.46 -16.25 -13.68
CA HIS A 43 15.83 -15.94 -14.11
C HIS A 43 16.88 -16.96 -13.66
N TYR A 44 16.58 -17.68 -12.57
CA TYR A 44 17.47 -18.67 -11.98
C TYR A 44 16.63 -19.82 -11.44
N LEU A 45 17.03 -21.05 -11.70
CA LEU A 45 16.45 -22.24 -11.08
C LEU A 45 17.49 -23.07 -10.34
N THR A 46 18.80 -22.88 -10.57
CA THR A 46 19.84 -23.62 -9.82
C THR A 46 20.00 -23.13 -8.38
N PRO A 47 20.55 -23.93 -7.45
CA PRO A 47 20.70 -23.50 -6.06
C PRO A 47 21.64 -22.29 -5.96
N HIS A 48 22.73 -22.33 -6.73
CA HIS A 48 23.71 -21.26 -6.78
C HIS A 48 23.11 -19.98 -7.37
N GLY A 49 22.41 -20.08 -8.51
CA GLY A 49 21.74 -18.93 -9.13
C GLY A 49 20.69 -18.30 -8.23
N LEU A 50 19.92 -19.12 -7.49
CA LEU A 50 18.95 -18.63 -6.50
C LEU A 50 19.63 -17.94 -5.31
N ALA A 51 20.72 -18.50 -4.79
CA ALA A 51 21.49 -17.90 -3.70
C ALA A 51 22.11 -16.56 -4.12
N ASP A 52 22.66 -16.48 -5.34
CA ASP A 52 23.20 -15.23 -5.90
C ASP A 52 22.12 -14.17 -6.10
N ALA A 53 20.97 -14.55 -6.67
CA ALA A 53 19.85 -13.65 -6.85
C ALA A 53 19.32 -13.12 -5.51
N GLN A 54 19.33 -13.96 -4.46
CA GLN A 54 18.92 -13.58 -3.12
C GLN A 54 19.94 -12.64 -2.45
N ARG A 55 21.24 -12.92 -2.57
CA ARG A 55 22.31 -12.03 -2.08
C ARG A 55 22.27 -10.66 -2.76
N ALA A 56 22.10 -10.63 -4.08
CA ALA A 56 22.04 -9.40 -4.86
C ALA A 56 20.77 -8.55 -4.61
N ASN A 57 19.76 -9.10 -3.93
CA ASN A 57 18.50 -8.43 -3.61
C ASN A 57 18.16 -8.51 -2.10
N ALA A 58 19.17 -8.60 -1.23
CA ALA A 58 18.97 -8.59 0.21
C ALA A 58 18.11 -7.39 0.64
N GLY A 59 16.98 -7.65 1.32
CA GLY A 59 16.02 -6.62 1.73
C GLY A 59 14.79 -6.41 0.83
N ALA A 60 14.65 -7.13 -0.29
CA ALA A 60 13.47 -7.03 -1.16
C ALA A 60 12.88 -8.41 -1.52
N VAL A 61 11.56 -8.58 -1.34
CA VAL A 61 10.84 -9.77 -1.84
C VAL A 61 10.46 -9.54 -3.30
N LEU A 62 11.17 -10.20 -4.22
CA LEU A 62 10.90 -10.07 -5.65
C LEU A 62 10.05 -11.25 -6.15
N PRO A 63 8.90 -11.01 -6.81
CA PRO A 63 7.97 -12.07 -7.25
C PRO A 63 8.60 -13.19 -8.09
N HIS A 64 9.63 -12.88 -8.89
CA HIS A 64 10.31 -13.88 -9.72
C HIS A 64 11.20 -14.84 -8.91
N ILE A 65 11.72 -14.44 -7.74
CA ILE A 65 12.50 -15.32 -6.85
C ILE A 65 11.56 -16.33 -6.16
N ALA A 66 10.36 -15.89 -5.78
CA ALA A 66 9.34 -16.78 -5.23
C ALA A 66 8.88 -17.81 -6.29
N GLN A 67 8.58 -17.37 -7.52
CA GLN A 67 8.25 -18.27 -8.64
C GLN A 67 9.38 -19.24 -8.97
N SER A 68 10.64 -18.81 -8.91
CA SER A 68 11.79 -19.70 -9.10
C SER A 68 11.86 -20.82 -8.06
N ARG A 69 11.55 -20.54 -6.79
CA ARG A 69 11.55 -21.57 -5.73
C ARG A 69 10.40 -22.56 -5.90
N GLU A 70 9.22 -22.07 -6.27
CA GLU A 70 8.06 -22.92 -6.56
C GLU A 70 8.33 -23.85 -7.74
N LEU A 71 8.78 -23.31 -8.87
CA LEU A 71 9.11 -24.11 -10.06
C LEU A 71 10.24 -25.11 -9.79
N ARG A 72 11.22 -24.74 -8.96
CA ARG A 72 12.29 -25.66 -8.56
C ARG A 72 11.73 -26.83 -7.75
N ALA A 73 10.84 -26.58 -6.78
CA ALA A 73 10.20 -27.65 -6.02
C ALA A 73 9.38 -28.58 -6.94
N VAL A 74 8.69 -28.03 -7.94
CA VAL A 74 7.98 -28.82 -8.96
C VAL A 74 8.94 -29.67 -9.80
N LEU A 75 10.08 -29.11 -10.19
CA LEU A 75 11.12 -29.82 -10.94
C LEU A 75 11.78 -30.95 -10.11
N GLU A 76 11.91 -30.77 -8.80
CA GLU A 76 12.51 -31.76 -7.89
C GLU A 76 11.53 -32.87 -7.48
N ASP A 77 10.25 -32.57 -7.24
CA ASP A 77 9.25 -33.55 -6.78
C ASP A 77 8.72 -34.43 -7.93
N ARG A 78 8.31 -33.83 -9.06
CA ARG A 78 7.60 -34.54 -10.15
C ARG A 78 7.96 -34.03 -11.55
N PRO A 79 9.23 -34.12 -11.98
CA PRO A 79 9.65 -33.59 -13.28
C PRO A 79 8.92 -34.26 -14.47
N GLU A 80 8.65 -35.56 -14.38
CA GLU A 80 8.02 -36.37 -15.44
C GLU A 80 6.51 -36.11 -15.63
N ARG A 81 5.87 -35.40 -14.69
CA ARG A 81 4.43 -35.06 -14.75
C ARG A 81 4.13 -34.04 -15.85
N PHE A 82 5.12 -33.24 -16.22
CA PHE A 82 4.94 -32.11 -17.12
C PHE A 82 5.74 -32.28 -18.42
N GLU A 83 5.14 -31.81 -19.51
CA GLU A 83 5.84 -31.53 -20.76
C GLU A 83 6.39 -30.10 -20.65
N TRP A 84 7.68 -29.97 -20.32
CA TRP A 84 8.34 -28.69 -20.11
C TRP A 84 8.63 -27.99 -21.44
N LYS A 85 7.95 -26.87 -21.69
CA LYS A 85 8.18 -26.00 -22.84
C LYS A 85 8.90 -24.74 -22.37
N ILE A 86 10.20 -24.70 -22.57
CA ILE A 86 11.06 -23.60 -22.14
C ILE A 86 11.21 -22.59 -23.27
N ILE A 87 11.06 -21.31 -22.96
CA ILE A 87 11.34 -20.21 -23.88
C ILE A 87 12.46 -19.36 -23.29
N SER A 88 13.56 -19.22 -24.03
CA SER A 88 14.70 -18.40 -23.62
C SER A 88 15.06 -17.41 -24.71
N LEU A 89 15.74 -16.32 -24.32
CA LEU A 89 16.15 -15.28 -25.25
C LEU A 89 17.63 -14.98 -25.10
N VAL A 90 18.28 -14.67 -26.22
CA VAL A 90 19.63 -14.13 -26.30
C VAL A 90 19.59 -12.66 -26.73
N ARG A 91 20.57 -11.90 -26.27
CA ARG A 91 20.82 -10.50 -26.64
C ARG A 91 22.32 -10.29 -26.78
N GLU A 92 22.74 -9.31 -27.59
CA GLU A 92 24.16 -9.00 -27.70
C GLU A 92 24.75 -8.67 -26.31
N PRO A 93 25.95 -9.19 -25.98
CA PRO A 93 26.37 -9.30 -24.59
C PRO A 93 26.71 -7.96 -23.94
N VAL A 94 27.16 -6.96 -24.70
CA VAL A 94 27.60 -5.68 -24.15
C VAL A 94 26.40 -4.82 -23.79
N GLY A 95 25.47 -4.57 -24.70
CA GLY A 95 24.28 -3.78 -24.43
C GLY A 95 23.27 -4.50 -23.54
N ARG A 96 23.32 -5.83 -23.41
CA ARG A 96 22.68 -6.55 -22.29
C ARG A 96 23.24 -6.09 -20.94
N ASN A 97 24.56 -6.06 -20.79
CA ASN A 97 25.24 -5.64 -19.55
C ASN A 97 25.03 -4.13 -19.28
N VAL A 98 25.14 -3.29 -20.30
CA VAL A 98 24.82 -1.86 -20.20
C VAL A 98 23.37 -1.68 -19.77
N SER A 99 22.41 -2.39 -20.37
CA SER A 99 21.00 -2.33 -19.94
C SER A 99 20.79 -2.77 -18.49
N ALA A 100 21.61 -3.69 -17.97
CA ALA A 100 21.57 -4.11 -16.57
C ALA A 100 22.10 -3.02 -15.63
N LEU A 101 23.21 -2.35 -15.99
CA LEU A 101 23.75 -1.20 -15.26
C LEU A 101 22.66 -0.15 -15.01
N PHE A 102 21.97 0.31 -16.06
CA PHE A 102 20.98 1.39 -15.93
C PHE A 102 19.79 1.08 -15.04
N GLN A 103 19.33 -0.17 -14.98
CA GLN A 103 18.20 -0.53 -14.11
C GLN A 103 18.63 -0.67 -12.65
N ASN A 104 19.91 -0.89 -12.38
CA ASN A 104 20.43 -1.04 -11.03
C ASN A 104 21.11 0.24 -10.54
N LEU A 105 21.21 1.27 -11.37
CA LEU A 105 21.98 2.48 -11.10
C LEU A 105 21.44 3.27 -9.90
N GLU A 106 20.12 3.45 -9.82
CA GLU A 106 19.46 4.13 -8.70
C GLU A 106 19.71 3.42 -7.36
N LYS A 107 19.61 2.09 -7.36
CA LYS A 107 19.91 1.27 -6.17
C LYS A 107 21.38 1.28 -5.77
N ARG A 108 22.30 1.44 -6.72
CA ARG A 108 23.75 1.40 -6.48
C ARG A 108 24.33 2.76 -6.11
N LEU A 109 23.72 3.85 -6.56
CA LEU A 109 24.22 5.21 -6.34
C LEU A 109 23.40 6.02 -5.34
N GLY A 110 22.21 5.55 -4.95
CA GLY A 110 21.33 6.25 -4.01
C GLY A 110 20.72 7.54 -4.56
N CYS A 111 20.80 7.77 -5.88
CA CYS A 111 20.29 8.94 -6.57
C CYS A 111 19.63 8.55 -7.90
N ALA A 112 18.72 9.39 -8.40
CA ALA A 112 18.01 9.10 -9.65
C ALA A 112 19.01 9.06 -10.83
N PRO A 113 18.77 8.25 -11.90
CA PRO A 113 19.66 8.21 -13.05
C PRO A 113 19.94 9.60 -13.65
N ASP A 114 18.97 10.51 -13.65
CA ASP A 114 19.13 11.85 -14.19
C ASP A 114 20.09 12.71 -13.34
N GLU A 115 20.11 12.51 -12.02
CA GLU A 115 21.06 13.15 -11.10
C GLU A 115 22.46 12.54 -11.26
N ALA A 116 22.54 11.22 -11.40
CA ALA A 116 23.80 10.49 -11.55
C ALA A 116 24.63 10.94 -12.76
N PHE A 117 23.99 11.42 -13.83
CA PHE A 117 24.63 11.82 -15.09
C PHE A 117 24.60 13.33 -15.38
N SER A 118 24.12 14.16 -14.45
CA SER A 118 24.06 15.63 -14.57
C SER A 118 25.44 16.33 -14.56
N GLY A 119 26.54 15.61 -14.24
CA GLY A 119 27.89 16.15 -14.09
C GLY A 119 28.78 16.21 -15.35
N GLY A 120 28.22 16.06 -16.55
CA GLY A 120 28.97 16.13 -17.81
C GLY A 120 29.87 14.91 -18.13
N PRO A 121 30.74 14.99 -19.15
CA PRO A 121 31.52 13.85 -19.67
C PRO A 121 32.42 13.14 -18.63
N GLY A 122 32.93 13.87 -17.63
CA GLY A 122 33.75 13.30 -16.56
C GLY A 122 32.99 12.30 -15.68
N ARG A 123 31.71 12.58 -15.38
CA ARG A 123 30.85 11.70 -14.58
C ARG A 123 30.44 10.43 -15.33
N VAL A 124 30.23 10.53 -16.66
CA VAL A 124 30.00 9.38 -17.54
C VAL A 124 31.22 8.43 -17.52
N ARG A 125 32.44 8.99 -17.52
CA ARG A 125 33.70 8.23 -17.44
C ARG A 125 33.84 7.51 -16.09
N GLU A 126 33.52 8.16 -14.98
CA GLU A 126 33.50 7.54 -13.64
C GLU A 126 32.51 6.35 -13.59
N LEU A 127 31.30 6.53 -14.12
CA LEU A 127 30.28 5.48 -14.12
C LEU A 127 30.63 4.31 -15.05
N ALA A 128 31.30 4.58 -16.17
CA ALA A 128 31.88 3.54 -17.01
C ALA A 128 32.96 2.74 -16.27
N GLN A 129 33.82 3.42 -15.49
CA GLN A 129 34.85 2.76 -14.70
C GLN A 129 34.26 1.88 -13.59
N ARG A 130 33.25 2.37 -12.86
CA ARG A 130 32.53 1.57 -11.86
C ARG A 130 31.81 0.38 -12.50
N PHE A 131 31.19 0.58 -13.66
CA PHE A 131 30.58 -0.52 -14.41
C PHE A 131 31.58 -1.63 -14.70
N LEU A 132 32.77 -1.29 -15.21
CA LEU A 132 33.84 -2.24 -15.53
C LEU A 132 34.38 -2.98 -14.28
N ASN A 133 34.40 -2.31 -13.14
CA ASN A 133 35.00 -2.85 -11.91
C ASN A 133 34.01 -3.63 -11.02
N GLU A 134 32.73 -3.22 -10.98
CA GLU A 134 31.76 -3.67 -9.98
C GLU A 134 30.63 -4.54 -10.55
N TYR A 135 30.49 -4.63 -11.88
CA TYR A 135 29.45 -5.45 -12.51
C TYR A 135 30.00 -6.80 -12.95
N ASN A 136 29.25 -7.88 -12.68
CA ASN A 136 29.61 -9.19 -13.20
C ASN A 136 29.28 -9.27 -14.71
N HIS A 137 30.30 -9.03 -15.54
CA HIS A 137 30.17 -9.02 -17.00
C HIS A 137 29.98 -10.40 -17.63
N ASP A 138 30.29 -11.47 -16.90
CA ASP A 138 30.30 -12.83 -17.42
C ASP A 138 28.93 -13.50 -17.41
N ILE A 139 27.90 -12.83 -16.88
CA ILE A 139 26.53 -13.35 -16.84
C ILE A 139 26.05 -13.81 -18.24
N PRO A 140 26.07 -13.00 -19.32
CA PRO A 140 25.68 -13.50 -20.65
C PRO A 140 26.56 -14.65 -21.14
N LEU A 141 27.82 -14.71 -20.72
CA LEU A 141 28.78 -15.69 -21.22
C LEU A 141 28.60 -17.07 -20.56
N SER A 142 28.18 -17.09 -19.30
CA SER A 142 28.13 -18.29 -18.45
C SER A 142 26.70 -18.76 -18.13
N TRP A 143 25.68 -17.92 -18.30
CA TRP A 143 24.32 -18.24 -17.84
C TRP A 143 23.75 -19.51 -18.48
N PHE A 144 23.95 -19.75 -19.77
CA PHE A 144 23.43 -20.98 -20.40
C PHE A 144 24.08 -22.25 -19.86
N ASP A 145 25.38 -22.23 -19.59
CA ASP A 145 26.08 -23.38 -19.01
C ASP A 145 25.67 -23.57 -17.54
N ASN A 146 25.59 -22.49 -16.77
CA ASN A 146 25.29 -22.54 -15.34
C ASN A 146 23.82 -22.80 -15.02
N GLU A 147 22.89 -22.37 -15.87
CA GLU A 147 21.44 -22.47 -15.62
C GLU A 147 20.77 -23.47 -16.56
N MET A 148 20.75 -23.21 -17.87
CA MET A 148 19.98 -24.04 -18.83
C MET A 148 20.53 -25.47 -18.92
N LYS A 149 21.84 -25.62 -19.11
CA LYS A 149 22.51 -26.90 -19.20
C LYS A 149 22.48 -27.65 -17.87
N ALA A 150 22.74 -26.96 -16.76
CA ALA A 150 22.69 -27.57 -15.42
C ALA A 150 21.29 -28.03 -15.01
N THR A 151 20.24 -27.31 -15.40
CA THR A 151 18.84 -27.61 -15.01
C THR A 151 18.21 -28.66 -15.92
N PHE A 152 18.30 -28.47 -17.23
CA PHE A 152 17.56 -29.27 -18.22
C PHE A 152 18.46 -30.17 -19.09
N GLY A 153 19.78 -30.09 -18.93
CA GLY A 153 20.73 -30.84 -19.77
C GLY A 153 20.85 -30.31 -21.21
N ILE A 154 20.29 -29.13 -21.50
CA ILE A 154 20.27 -28.56 -22.86
C ILE A 154 21.52 -27.70 -23.05
N ASP A 155 22.48 -28.20 -23.83
CA ASP A 155 23.63 -27.41 -24.29
C ASP A 155 23.26 -26.64 -25.57
N VAL A 156 22.94 -25.35 -25.39
CA VAL A 156 22.53 -24.48 -26.51
C VAL A 156 23.62 -24.29 -27.55
N TYR A 157 24.89 -24.59 -27.23
CA TYR A 157 26.02 -24.40 -28.13
C TYR A 157 26.36 -25.65 -28.93
N ALA A 158 25.76 -26.80 -28.60
CA ALA A 158 26.02 -28.07 -29.28
C ALA A 158 25.42 -28.13 -30.70
N GLN A 159 24.45 -27.27 -31.00
CA GLN A 159 23.83 -27.14 -32.32
C GLN A 159 24.03 -25.73 -32.84
N GLU A 160 24.21 -25.57 -34.15
CA GLU A 160 24.35 -24.26 -34.76
C GLU A 160 23.06 -23.42 -34.60
N PHE A 161 23.21 -22.15 -34.20
CA PHE A 161 22.11 -21.20 -34.15
C PHE A 161 21.91 -20.55 -35.53
N PRO A 162 20.74 -20.71 -36.18
CA PRO A 162 20.50 -20.15 -37.50
C PRO A 162 20.20 -18.66 -37.40
N ILE A 163 21.26 -17.85 -37.45
CA ILE A 163 21.26 -16.40 -37.25
C ILE A 163 20.24 -15.69 -38.16
N THR A 164 20.16 -16.05 -39.44
CA THR A 164 19.22 -15.45 -40.41
C THR A 164 17.76 -15.71 -40.03
N ARG A 165 17.47 -16.88 -39.44
CA ARG A 165 16.14 -17.24 -38.96
C ARG A 165 15.81 -16.57 -37.61
N GLY A 166 16.82 -16.31 -36.78
CA GLY A 166 16.69 -15.61 -35.51
C GLY A 166 16.10 -16.46 -34.36
N TYR A 167 15.86 -17.76 -34.60
CA TYR A 167 15.44 -18.69 -33.56
C TYR A 167 15.79 -20.15 -33.88
N THR A 168 15.88 -20.97 -32.84
CA THR A 168 15.96 -22.42 -32.96
C THR A 168 15.09 -23.11 -31.91
N ILE A 169 14.67 -24.33 -32.21
CA ILE A 169 13.92 -25.20 -31.30
C ILE A 169 14.78 -26.43 -31.06
N ILE A 170 15.12 -26.70 -29.80
CA ILE A 170 15.94 -27.83 -29.38
C ILE A 170 15.04 -28.78 -28.60
N ALA A 171 14.84 -29.99 -29.13
CA ALA A 171 14.16 -31.05 -28.40
C ALA A 171 15.15 -31.69 -27.41
N GLY A 172 14.81 -31.67 -26.13
CA GLY A 172 15.65 -32.23 -25.05
C GLY A 172 14.97 -33.42 -24.39
N SER A 173 15.75 -34.23 -23.67
CA SER A 173 15.21 -35.40 -22.96
C SER A 173 14.31 -35.02 -21.77
N ARG A 174 14.54 -33.85 -21.16
CA ARG A 174 13.77 -33.35 -20.00
C ARG A 174 12.84 -32.19 -20.32
N ALA A 175 13.16 -31.41 -21.34
CA ALA A 175 12.40 -30.24 -21.75
C ALA A 175 12.71 -29.88 -23.21
N ASP A 176 11.76 -29.25 -23.89
CA ASP A 176 12.02 -28.62 -25.17
C ASP A 176 12.32 -27.14 -24.96
N LEU A 177 13.25 -26.59 -25.74
CA LEU A 177 13.67 -25.20 -25.68
C LEU A 177 13.40 -24.48 -27.00
N LEU A 178 12.61 -23.41 -26.94
CA LEU A 178 12.62 -22.36 -27.95
C LEU A 178 13.61 -21.27 -27.55
N LEU A 179 14.64 -21.07 -28.36
CA LEU A 179 15.65 -20.04 -28.18
C LEU A 179 15.50 -18.95 -29.24
N LEU A 180 15.27 -17.71 -28.81
CA LEU A 180 15.01 -16.56 -29.67
C LEU A 180 16.11 -15.50 -29.52
N ARG A 181 16.44 -14.80 -30.61
CA ARG A 181 17.35 -13.64 -30.57
C ARG A 181 16.54 -12.34 -30.46
N LEU A 182 16.86 -11.51 -29.47
CA LEU A 182 16.14 -10.26 -29.18
C LEU A 182 16.08 -9.36 -30.41
N GLU A 183 17.21 -9.24 -31.11
CA GLU A 183 17.37 -8.38 -32.28
C GLU A 183 16.48 -8.80 -33.46
N ASP A 184 15.94 -10.03 -33.45
CA ASP A 184 15.10 -10.58 -34.52
C ASP A 184 13.63 -10.81 -34.12
N LEU A 185 13.22 -10.47 -32.89
CA LEU A 185 11.89 -10.84 -32.38
C LEU A 185 10.74 -10.36 -33.27
N ASP A 186 10.81 -9.11 -33.77
CA ASP A 186 9.78 -8.54 -34.64
C ASP A 186 9.64 -9.35 -35.95
N ARG A 187 10.72 -9.99 -36.42
CA ARG A 187 10.73 -10.82 -37.64
C ARG A 187 10.29 -12.26 -37.35
N CYS A 188 10.72 -12.83 -36.23
CA CYS A 188 10.71 -14.28 -36.05
C CYS A 188 9.71 -14.80 -35.02
N ALA A 189 9.22 -13.97 -34.09
CA ALA A 189 8.46 -14.42 -32.93
C ALA A 189 7.17 -15.17 -33.30
N ASN A 190 6.41 -14.67 -34.29
CA ASN A 190 5.17 -15.32 -34.74
C ASN A 190 5.43 -16.78 -35.18
N ASN A 191 6.28 -16.95 -36.19
CA ASN A 191 6.63 -18.26 -36.73
C ASN A 191 7.27 -19.20 -35.69
N ALA A 192 8.06 -18.64 -34.76
CA ALA A 192 8.73 -19.42 -33.73
C ALA A 192 7.75 -19.96 -32.68
N VAL A 193 6.83 -19.10 -32.21
CA VAL A 193 5.80 -19.47 -31.24
C VAL A 193 4.77 -20.42 -31.86
N GLU A 194 4.40 -20.22 -33.12
CA GLU A 194 3.52 -21.14 -33.84
C GLU A 194 4.13 -22.54 -33.89
N LYS A 195 5.40 -22.67 -34.32
CA LYS A 195 6.07 -23.97 -34.39
C LYS A 195 6.28 -24.63 -33.04
N PHE A 196 6.50 -23.84 -31.98
CA PHE A 196 6.84 -24.38 -30.67
C PHE A 196 5.62 -24.72 -29.81
N LEU A 197 4.59 -23.86 -29.83
CA LEU A 197 3.40 -23.98 -28.99
C LEU A 197 2.11 -24.30 -29.76
N GLY A 198 2.12 -24.19 -31.09
CA GLY A 198 0.94 -24.38 -31.94
C GLY A 198 -0.01 -23.18 -31.99
N ILE A 199 0.46 -21.99 -31.60
CA ILE A 199 -0.35 -20.77 -31.54
C ILE A 199 -0.21 -20.01 -32.87
N ARG A 200 -1.30 -19.94 -33.64
CA ARG A 200 -1.37 -19.18 -34.89
C ARG A 200 -1.61 -17.70 -34.61
N ASP A 201 -1.25 -16.87 -35.59
CA ASP A 201 -1.45 -15.40 -35.57
C ASP A 201 -0.86 -14.72 -34.34
N PHE A 202 0.27 -15.22 -33.84
CA PHE A 202 0.93 -14.67 -32.66
C PHE A 202 1.48 -13.27 -32.96
N SER A 203 0.96 -12.28 -32.25
CA SER A 203 1.39 -10.88 -32.36
C SER A 203 2.21 -10.45 -31.15
N LEU A 204 3.36 -9.82 -31.40
CA LEU A 204 4.22 -9.31 -30.33
C LEU A 204 3.68 -7.96 -29.82
N SER A 205 3.14 -7.96 -28.61
CA SER A 205 2.74 -6.74 -27.89
C SER A 205 3.99 -5.98 -27.41
N ARG A 206 4.13 -4.70 -27.81
CA ARG A 206 5.25 -3.85 -27.35
C ARG A 206 4.99 -3.34 -25.93
N ALA A 207 5.15 -4.23 -24.94
CA ALA A 207 5.16 -3.87 -23.53
C ALA A 207 6.60 -3.59 -23.05
N ASN A 208 6.94 -2.32 -22.79
CA ASN A 208 8.24 -1.86 -22.26
C ASN A 208 9.41 -1.82 -23.27
N THR A 209 9.30 -1.02 -24.34
CA THR A 209 10.51 -0.59 -25.08
C THR A 209 11.41 0.21 -24.12
N GLY A 210 12.73 0.03 -24.16
CA GLY A 210 13.66 0.79 -23.30
C GLY A 210 13.51 2.31 -23.43
N ALA A 211 12.94 2.77 -24.55
CA ALA A 211 12.56 4.15 -24.84
C ALA A 211 11.42 4.72 -23.97
N SER A 212 10.68 3.88 -23.23
CA SER A 212 9.52 4.26 -22.41
C SER A 212 9.82 4.39 -20.91
N LYS A 213 11.08 4.20 -20.50
CA LYS A 213 11.50 4.30 -19.09
C LYS A 213 11.90 5.74 -18.74
N ASN A 214 11.69 6.15 -17.49
CA ASN A 214 12.08 7.47 -16.96
C ASN A 214 13.52 7.88 -17.29
N TYR A 215 14.44 6.92 -17.36
CA TYR A 215 15.85 7.14 -17.70
C TYR A 215 16.19 7.01 -19.21
N ALA A 216 15.21 6.93 -20.12
CA ALA A 216 15.45 6.66 -21.55
C ALA A 216 16.22 7.77 -22.30
N GLY A 217 16.08 9.03 -21.87
CA GLY A 217 16.87 10.15 -22.39
C GLY A 217 18.34 10.02 -22.03
N VAL A 218 18.61 9.80 -20.75
CA VAL A 218 19.95 9.56 -20.19
C VAL A 218 20.57 8.28 -20.75
N TYR A 219 19.81 7.19 -20.88
CA TYR A 219 20.26 5.94 -21.50
C TYR A 219 20.75 6.17 -22.94
N ARG A 220 20.05 7.00 -23.72
CA ARG A 220 20.47 7.36 -25.09
C ARG A 220 21.73 8.22 -25.10
N GLN A 221 21.81 9.23 -24.22
CA GLN A 221 22.98 10.10 -24.12
C GLN A 221 24.22 9.33 -23.67
N VAL A 222 24.10 8.48 -22.66
CA VAL A 222 25.22 7.67 -22.19
C VAL A 222 25.58 6.61 -23.22
N LYS A 223 24.63 5.93 -23.88
CA LYS A 223 24.97 5.01 -24.98
C LYS A 223 25.76 5.71 -26.07
N LYS A 224 25.45 6.98 -26.38
CA LYS A 224 26.20 7.79 -27.35
C LYS A 224 27.61 8.17 -26.89
N ASN A 225 27.83 8.32 -25.58
CA ASN A 225 29.08 8.81 -25.00
C ASN A 225 29.91 7.74 -24.27
N LEU A 226 29.40 6.50 -24.18
CA LEU A 226 30.01 5.41 -23.43
C LEU A 226 31.09 4.74 -24.29
N VAL A 227 32.34 5.04 -23.98
CA VAL A 227 33.51 4.39 -24.57
C VAL A 227 33.98 3.28 -23.63
N LEU A 228 34.12 2.07 -24.16
CA LEU A 228 34.58 0.90 -23.40
C LEU A 228 35.97 0.45 -23.87
N PRO A 229 36.83 -0.07 -22.95
CA PRO A 229 38.15 -0.58 -23.30
C PRO A 229 38.12 -1.65 -24.39
N GLN A 230 39.10 -1.63 -25.30
CA GLN A 230 39.16 -2.58 -26.42
C GLN A 230 39.29 -4.03 -25.95
N ASP A 231 40.07 -4.30 -24.91
CA ASP A 231 40.24 -5.62 -24.32
C ASP A 231 38.94 -6.18 -23.74
N TYR A 232 38.10 -5.33 -23.13
CA TYR A 232 36.75 -5.71 -22.71
C TYR A 232 35.87 -6.09 -23.92
N LEU A 233 35.84 -5.26 -24.97
CA LEU A 233 35.05 -5.51 -26.17
C LEU A 233 35.53 -6.78 -26.91
N ASP A 234 36.84 -7.00 -26.97
CA ASP A 234 37.48 -8.20 -27.52
C ASP A 234 37.03 -9.45 -26.76
N ARG A 235 37.06 -9.41 -25.42
CA ARG A 235 36.59 -10.52 -24.59
C ARG A 235 35.11 -10.81 -24.82
N MET A 236 34.26 -9.78 -24.80
CA MET A 236 32.81 -9.95 -24.91
C MET A 236 32.39 -10.45 -26.29
N TYR A 237 32.88 -9.83 -27.37
CA TYR A 237 32.53 -10.21 -28.74
C TYR A 237 33.35 -11.38 -29.30
N GLY A 238 34.50 -11.69 -28.71
CA GLY A 238 35.28 -12.91 -28.98
C GLY A 238 34.79 -14.15 -28.23
N SER A 239 33.88 -13.97 -27.27
CA SER A 239 33.35 -15.06 -26.45
C SER A 239 32.65 -16.16 -27.28
N LYS A 240 32.58 -17.37 -26.72
CA LYS A 240 31.78 -18.49 -27.28
C LYS A 240 30.34 -18.05 -27.53
N TYR A 241 29.75 -17.33 -26.59
CA TYR A 241 28.39 -16.79 -26.68
C TYR A 241 28.21 -15.88 -27.91
N ALA A 242 29.03 -14.83 -28.04
CA ALA A 242 28.88 -13.87 -29.12
C ALA A 242 29.15 -14.50 -30.48
N ARG A 243 30.17 -15.36 -30.58
CA ARG A 243 30.50 -16.06 -31.83
C ARG A 243 29.42 -17.02 -32.30
N HIS A 244 28.66 -17.57 -31.36
CA HIS A 244 27.61 -18.53 -31.67
C HIS A 244 26.30 -17.87 -32.12
N PHE A 245 25.91 -16.74 -31.53
CA PHE A 245 24.61 -16.10 -31.80
C PHE A 245 24.65 -14.92 -32.79
N TYR A 246 25.84 -14.44 -33.15
CA TYR A 246 26.01 -13.25 -33.98
C TYR A 246 27.10 -13.45 -35.03
N THR A 247 26.88 -12.90 -36.23
CA THR A 247 27.88 -12.91 -37.32
C THR A 247 29.08 -12.03 -36.98
N SER A 248 30.20 -12.23 -37.68
CA SER A 248 31.37 -11.34 -37.56
C SER A 248 31.02 -9.88 -37.85
N GLN A 249 30.16 -9.64 -38.85
CA GLN A 249 29.70 -8.30 -39.22
C GLN A 249 28.84 -7.65 -38.13
N GLU A 250 27.84 -8.36 -37.60
CA GLU A 250 27.01 -7.84 -36.50
C GLU A 250 27.86 -7.50 -35.28
N ARG A 251 28.83 -8.36 -34.91
CA ARG A 251 29.74 -8.10 -33.78
C ARG A 251 30.61 -6.87 -34.03
N ALA A 252 31.06 -6.64 -35.27
CA ALA A 252 31.78 -5.43 -35.64
C ALA A 252 30.87 -4.19 -35.52
N THR A 253 29.63 -4.26 -36.00
CA THR A 253 28.65 -3.17 -35.87
C THR A 253 28.36 -2.84 -34.40
N PHE A 254 28.09 -3.85 -33.56
CA PHE A 254 27.85 -3.62 -32.13
C PHE A 254 29.08 -3.11 -31.39
N ARG A 255 30.29 -3.37 -31.90
CA ARG A 255 31.52 -2.79 -31.35
C ARG A 255 31.55 -1.28 -31.57
N LEU A 256 31.15 -0.80 -32.74
CA LEU A 256 31.17 0.63 -33.10
C LEU A 256 30.32 1.49 -32.16
N ASP A 257 29.24 0.93 -31.61
CA ASP A 257 28.39 1.59 -30.60
C ASP A 257 29.15 1.99 -29.31
N TYR A 258 30.37 1.49 -29.09
CA TYR A 258 31.16 1.70 -27.86
C TYR A 258 32.60 2.15 -28.11
N THR A 259 32.94 2.58 -29.34
CA THR A 259 34.28 3.06 -29.75
C THR A 259 34.23 4.49 -30.29
N ILE A 260 35.31 5.27 -30.11
CA ILE A 260 35.39 6.67 -30.60
C ILE A 260 35.64 6.68 -32.12
N GLU A 261 34.87 7.48 -32.87
CA GLU A 261 35.30 8.02 -34.17
C GLU A 261 35.84 9.46 -33.96
N GLY A 262 37.12 9.67 -34.26
CA GLY A 262 37.71 10.99 -34.53
C GLY A 262 37.98 11.92 -33.35
N MET A 263 39.09 11.69 -32.63
CA MET A 263 39.92 12.74 -32.06
C MET A 263 41.37 12.22 -32.02
N ASP A 264 42.14 12.61 -33.04
CA ASP A 264 43.61 12.55 -33.00
C ASP A 264 44.12 13.50 -31.91
N GLY A 265 45.13 13.06 -31.16
CA GLY A 265 45.99 13.93 -30.35
C GLY A 265 46.11 13.52 -28.87
N ASP A 266 47.20 12.80 -28.58
CA ASP A 266 47.94 12.76 -27.30
C ASP A 266 47.16 12.74 -25.98
N ASP A 267 47.00 11.54 -25.38
CA ASP A 267 47.28 11.37 -23.95
C ASP A 267 47.64 9.90 -23.64
N ASP A 268 48.94 9.61 -23.66
CA ASP A 268 49.54 8.33 -23.31
C ASP A 268 49.59 8.16 -21.78
N ARG A 269 48.43 7.93 -21.13
CA ARG A 269 48.36 7.49 -19.72
C ARG A 269 47.12 6.65 -19.46
N MET A 270 47.25 5.32 -19.54
CA MET A 270 46.77 4.35 -18.52
C MET A 270 46.79 2.92 -19.07
N ARG A 271 47.87 2.19 -18.77
CA ARG A 271 47.84 0.73 -18.65
C ARG A 271 47.45 0.41 -17.21
N VAL A 272 46.35 -0.31 -16.99
CA VAL A 272 46.05 -0.92 -15.68
C VAL A 272 45.89 -2.42 -15.87
N SER A 273 46.69 -3.15 -15.10
CA SER A 273 46.86 -4.60 -15.05
C SER A 273 45.63 -5.34 -14.51
N ALA A 274 45.35 -6.51 -15.09
CA ALA A 274 44.24 -7.41 -14.74
C ALA A 274 44.30 -7.93 -13.29
N PRO A 275 43.15 -8.16 -12.61
CA PRO A 275 43.10 -8.78 -11.29
C PRO A 275 43.25 -10.32 -11.36
N PRO A 276 43.80 -10.96 -10.30
CA PRO A 276 44.12 -12.39 -10.30
C PRO A 276 42.91 -13.28 -10.04
N ARG A 277 42.99 -14.53 -10.53
CA ARG A 277 41.97 -15.59 -10.40
C ARG A 277 41.97 -16.18 -8.98
N PRO A 278 40.82 -16.59 -8.43
CA PRO A 278 40.76 -17.38 -7.21
C PRO A 278 40.79 -18.88 -7.54
N ASP A 279 41.89 -19.56 -7.17
CA ASP A 279 41.98 -21.02 -7.22
C ASP A 279 41.76 -21.64 -5.83
N ALA A 280 41.00 -22.74 -5.88
CA ALA A 280 40.96 -23.95 -5.05
C ALA A 280 41.38 -23.91 -3.56
N VAL A 281 40.42 -24.38 -2.76
CA VAL A 281 40.52 -25.00 -1.44
C VAL A 281 41.72 -25.95 -1.31
N ARG A 282 42.51 -25.80 -0.24
CA ARG A 282 43.25 -26.89 0.40
C ARG A 282 43.29 -26.72 1.91
N GLU A 283 43.15 -27.86 2.57
CA GLU A 283 43.15 -28.11 4.02
C GLU A 283 44.53 -27.85 4.66
N ASP A 284 44.50 -27.48 5.94
CA ASP A 284 45.03 -28.28 7.07
C ASP A 284 46.00 -27.54 8.04
N THR A 285 45.81 -27.91 9.33
CA THR A 285 46.70 -27.81 10.50
C THR A 285 47.00 -26.44 11.19
N GLY A 286 46.72 -26.38 12.51
CA GLY A 286 47.05 -25.28 13.45
C GLY A 286 48.54 -25.23 13.87
N PRO A 287 48.94 -24.78 15.09
CA PRO A 287 48.19 -24.26 16.25
C PRO A 287 48.71 -22.91 16.84
N ASP A 288 48.05 -22.46 17.91
CA ASP A 288 48.49 -21.58 19.03
C ASP A 288 49.06 -20.18 18.79
N ALA A 289 48.39 -19.16 19.38
CA ALA A 289 48.84 -18.49 20.63
C ALA A 289 48.14 -17.12 20.86
N GLY A 290 47.41 -17.03 21.98
CA GLY A 290 47.41 -15.93 22.97
C GLY A 290 47.08 -14.48 22.58
N GLY A 291 46.08 -13.90 23.27
CA GLY A 291 45.99 -12.43 23.46
C GLY A 291 44.61 -11.93 23.88
N GLU A 292 44.40 -11.76 25.18
CA GLU A 292 43.17 -11.28 25.85
C GLU A 292 42.88 -9.77 25.64
N SER A 293 41.58 -9.42 25.60
CA SER A 293 40.88 -8.27 26.22
C SER A 293 39.48 -8.21 25.59
N GLY A 294 38.35 -8.38 26.28
CA GLY A 294 37.86 -7.70 27.48
C GLY A 294 36.46 -7.15 27.15
N SER A 295 35.44 -8.01 27.07
CA SER A 295 34.06 -7.64 26.75
C SER A 295 33.17 -7.70 27.99
N GLU A 296 32.65 -6.55 28.45
CA GLU A 296 31.51 -6.51 29.37
C GLU A 296 30.22 -6.71 28.58
N THR A 297 29.55 -7.84 28.82
CA THR A 297 28.20 -8.16 28.34
C THR A 297 27.19 -7.94 29.47
N PRO A 298 25.98 -7.43 29.21
CA PRO A 298 24.94 -7.34 30.23
C PRO A 298 24.40 -8.74 30.55
N VAL A 299 24.31 -9.06 31.83
CA VAL A 299 23.80 -10.34 32.35
C VAL A 299 22.29 -10.44 32.09
N ALA A 300 21.88 -11.45 31.31
CA ALA A 300 20.47 -11.82 31.13
C ALA A 300 19.88 -12.43 32.41
N PRO A 301 18.57 -12.25 32.69
CA PRO A 301 17.91 -12.96 33.78
C PRO A 301 17.88 -14.47 33.48
N PRO A 302 17.89 -15.34 34.51
CA PRO A 302 18.05 -16.77 34.31
C PRO A 302 16.85 -17.38 33.57
N PRO A 303 17.06 -18.38 32.69
CA PRO A 303 15.96 -19.16 32.12
C PRO A 303 15.20 -19.85 33.25
N CYS A 304 13.86 -19.79 33.19
CA CYS A 304 12.98 -20.48 34.12
C CYS A 304 13.36 -21.96 34.15
N GLY A 305 13.81 -22.44 35.31
CA GLY A 305 14.51 -23.71 35.46
C GLY A 305 13.68 -24.92 35.07
N THR A 306 14.36 -25.91 34.49
CA THR A 306 13.88 -27.28 34.36
C THR A 306 13.79 -27.94 35.75
N ALA A 307 12.68 -27.71 36.46
CA ALA A 307 12.38 -28.46 37.67
C ALA A 307 12.02 -29.92 37.33
N ALA A 308 12.66 -30.86 38.02
CA ALA A 308 12.35 -32.28 37.97
C ALA A 308 10.92 -32.58 38.48
N PRO A 309 10.26 -33.66 38.02
CA PRO A 309 8.81 -33.81 38.10
C PRO A 309 8.35 -34.19 39.51
N HIS A 310 7.46 -33.39 40.08
CA HIS A 310 6.50 -33.85 41.08
C HIS A 310 5.28 -34.43 40.38
N GLY A 311 4.87 -35.62 40.82
CA GLY A 311 4.05 -36.55 40.04
C GLY A 311 2.60 -36.12 39.77
N GLY A 312 2.06 -36.71 38.69
CA GLY A 312 0.66 -37.15 38.65
C GLY A 312 -0.36 -36.28 37.91
N THR A 313 -0.05 -35.05 37.48
CA THR A 313 -1.00 -34.22 36.72
C THR A 313 -0.56 -34.06 35.26
N ALA A 314 -1.49 -34.19 34.31
CA ALA A 314 -1.21 -33.93 32.89
C ALA A 314 -0.61 -32.52 32.74
N LYS A 315 0.54 -32.41 32.06
CA LYS A 315 1.20 -31.11 31.81
C LYS A 315 0.24 -30.20 31.04
N GLU A 316 0.11 -28.94 31.48
CA GLU A 316 -0.63 -27.92 30.74
C GLU A 316 0.35 -27.05 29.96
N LEU A 317 0.12 -26.91 28.64
CA LEU A 317 0.97 -26.20 27.71
C LEU A 317 0.25 -24.97 27.14
N PHE A 318 0.87 -23.80 27.28
CA PHE A 318 0.42 -22.58 26.63
C PHE A 318 1.21 -22.31 25.37
N VAL A 319 0.54 -22.30 24.21
CA VAL A 319 1.14 -22.00 22.90
C VAL A 319 0.68 -20.63 22.44
N TYR A 320 1.58 -19.65 22.44
CA TYR A 320 1.30 -18.29 21.99
C TYR A 320 1.81 -18.08 20.56
N LEU A 321 0.90 -17.79 19.64
CA LEU A 321 1.20 -17.49 18.24
C LEU A 321 1.13 -15.98 18.00
N ASP A 322 2.26 -15.37 17.66
CA ASP A 322 2.37 -13.94 17.44
C ASP A 322 3.07 -13.58 16.12
N PRO A 323 2.41 -13.79 14.97
CA PRO A 323 2.99 -13.43 13.66
C PRO A 323 3.17 -11.93 13.45
N GLY A 324 2.56 -11.08 14.30
CA GLY A 324 2.73 -9.63 14.31
C GLY A 324 3.94 -9.15 15.11
N PHE A 325 4.55 -10.02 15.94
CA PHE A 325 5.72 -9.68 16.75
C PHE A 325 6.98 -9.50 15.89
N LEU A 326 7.46 -8.25 15.78
CA LEU A 326 8.67 -7.85 15.05
C LEU A 326 9.73 -7.26 16.00
N ASN A 327 10.65 -6.44 15.46
CA ASN A 327 11.71 -5.74 16.20
C ASN A 327 11.26 -4.42 16.84
N GLU A 328 9.98 -4.09 16.75
CA GLU A 328 9.47 -2.78 17.15
C GLU A 328 9.04 -2.81 18.62
N LEU A 329 9.65 -1.93 19.44
CA LEU A 329 9.16 -1.59 20.78
C LEU A 329 7.70 -1.12 20.68
N GLY A 330 6.75 -1.87 21.26
CA GLY A 330 5.33 -1.62 21.01
C GLY A 330 4.35 -2.51 21.77
N HIS A 331 3.09 -2.50 21.33
CA HIS A 331 1.98 -3.17 22.02
C HIS A 331 2.12 -4.71 22.05
N TYR A 332 2.70 -5.33 21.01
CA TYR A 332 2.97 -6.78 21.00
C TYR A 332 3.95 -7.21 22.09
N GLU A 333 5.01 -6.42 22.31
CA GLU A 333 5.99 -6.68 23.36
C GLU A 333 5.37 -6.57 24.76
N ASN A 334 4.60 -5.49 25.02
CA ASN A 334 3.89 -5.32 26.29
C ASN A 334 2.90 -6.46 26.55
N TYR A 335 2.20 -6.91 25.51
CA TYR A 335 1.26 -8.02 25.59
C TYR A 335 1.99 -9.34 25.92
N ALA A 336 3.06 -9.66 25.18
CA ALA A 336 3.84 -10.87 25.40
C ALA A 336 4.52 -10.89 26.78
N ARG A 337 4.97 -9.73 27.27
CA ARG A 337 5.57 -9.58 28.60
C ARG A 337 4.56 -9.91 29.68
N ALA A 338 3.38 -9.29 29.63
CA ALA A 338 2.31 -9.53 30.60
C ALA A 338 1.85 -11.00 30.60
N LEU A 339 1.72 -11.62 29.42
CA LEU A 339 1.41 -13.04 29.29
C LEU A 339 2.49 -13.94 29.88
N ARG A 340 3.75 -13.65 29.62
CA ARG A 340 4.89 -14.44 30.08
C ARG A 340 5.08 -14.35 31.59
N GLU A 341 4.98 -13.15 32.15
CA GLU A 341 5.03 -12.93 33.60
C GLU A 341 3.92 -13.71 34.32
N GLU A 342 2.69 -13.63 33.81
CA GLU A 342 1.56 -14.36 34.39
C GLU A 342 1.68 -15.88 34.19
N ALA A 343 2.18 -16.35 33.05
CA ALA A 343 2.44 -17.77 32.81
C ALA A 343 3.50 -18.30 33.79
N CYS A 344 4.60 -17.57 33.98
CA CYS A 344 5.62 -17.89 34.98
C CYS A 344 5.05 -17.92 36.39
N ARG A 345 4.21 -16.94 36.76
CA ARG A 345 3.55 -16.88 38.07
C ARG A 345 2.67 -18.10 38.35
N ARG A 346 2.04 -18.66 37.31
CA ARG A 346 1.21 -19.88 37.37
C ARG A 346 2.01 -21.18 37.24
N GLY A 347 3.32 -21.11 36.98
CA GLY A 347 4.14 -22.29 36.69
C GLY A 347 3.77 -22.99 35.37
N LEU A 348 3.21 -22.24 34.40
CA LEU A 348 2.79 -22.77 33.12
C LEU A 348 3.97 -22.86 32.15
N GLU A 349 4.02 -23.96 31.40
CA GLU A 349 4.97 -24.11 30.32
C GLU A 349 4.47 -23.34 29.09
N MET A 350 5.27 -22.41 28.57
CA MET A 350 4.89 -21.51 27.49
C MET A 350 5.82 -21.63 26.28
N LEU A 351 5.25 -21.93 25.12
CA LEU A 351 5.91 -21.83 23.81
C LEU A 351 5.43 -20.58 23.09
N HIS A 352 6.36 -19.72 22.71
CA HIS A 352 6.06 -18.45 22.04
C HIS A 352 6.65 -18.45 20.63
N PHE A 353 5.80 -18.41 19.60
CA PHE A 353 6.21 -18.42 18.21
C PHE A 353 5.95 -17.06 17.56
N VAL A 354 7.01 -16.46 17.03
CA VAL A 354 7.01 -15.07 16.53
C VAL A 354 7.34 -15.01 15.03
N ASN A 355 7.25 -13.80 14.46
CA ASN A 355 7.71 -13.55 13.10
C ASN A 355 9.22 -13.80 12.96
N ARG A 356 9.65 -14.29 11.79
CA ARG A 356 11.06 -14.54 11.48
C ARG A 356 11.93 -13.28 11.52
N GLU A 357 11.32 -12.11 11.38
CA GLU A 357 12.02 -10.83 11.38
C GLU A 357 12.35 -10.34 12.80
N ALA A 358 11.82 -10.97 13.84
CA ALA A 358 12.14 -10.69 15.25
C ALA A 358 13.64 -10.85 15.56
N SER A 359 14.22 -9.99 16.41
CA SER A 359 15.65 -9.83 16.64
C SER A 359 16.16 -10.88 17.61
N ALA A 360 17.48 -11.12 17.63
CA ALA A 360 18.06 -12.11 18.54
C ALA A 360 17.82 -11.75 20.03
N ASP A 361 17.83 -10.44 20.34
CA ASP A 361 17.59 -9.93 21.69
C ASP A 361 16.16 -10.27 22.16
N VAL A 362 15.17 -10.05 21.30
CA VAL A 362 13.76 -10.42 21.56
C VAL A 362 13.61 -11.93 21.80
N LEU A 363 14.26 -12.76 20.99
CA LEU A 363 14.16 -14.22 21.18
C LEU A 363 14.73 -14.66 22.52
N THR A 364 15.82 -14.02 22.96
CA THR A 364 16.47 -14.31 24.23
C THR A 364 15.61 -13.84 25.39
N GLU A 365 15.13 -12.60 25.35
CA GLU A 365 14.30 -12.00 26.40
C GLU A 365 12.98 -12.76 26.60
N PHE A 366 12.30 -13.09 25.50
CA PHE A 366 10.98 -13.73 25.54
C PHE A 366 11.03 -15.25 25.37
N GLY A 367 12.22 -15.88 25.35
CA GLY A 367 12.35 -17.32 25.04
C GLY A 367 11.52 -17.73 23.81
N ALA A 368 11.50 -16.87 22.78
CA ALA A 368 10.62 -16.99 21.63
C ALA A 368 11.30 -17.67 20.44
N GLU A 369 10.51 -18.21 19.53
CA GLU A 369 11.00 -18.96 18.37
C GLU A 369 10.47 -18.37 17.06
N ARG A 370 11.39 -18.07 16.13
CA ARG A 370 11.05 -17.57 14.79
C ARG A 370 10.32 -18.64 13.99
N MET A 371 9.11 -18.34 13.52
CA MET A 371 8.32 -19.27 12.74
C MET A 371 7.62 -18.64 11.53
N PHE A 372 6.95 -17.50 11.74
CA PHE A 372 6.07 -16.92 10.72
C PHE A 372 6.82 -16.03 9.72
N VAL A 373 6.35 -15.99 8.48
CA VAL A 373 6.97 -15.22 7.38
C VAL A 373 6.14 -13.99 6.99
N TYR A 374 4.85 -14.02 7.30
CA TYR A 374 3.89 -12.96 7.02
C TYR A 374 3.35 -12.40 8.34
N LEU A 375 2.89 -11.15 8.30
CA LEU A 375 2.24 -10.51 9.45
C LEU A 375 0.90 -11.17 9.76
N ALA A 376 0.39 -10.91 10.97
CA ALA A 376 -0.94 -11.31 11.42
C ALA A 376 -2.11 -10.74 10.60
N CYS A 377 -1.83 -9.74 9.77
CA CYS A 377 -2.80 -8.94 9.05
C CYS A 377 -2.68 -9.19 7.54
N ILE A 378 -3.82 -9.37 6.87
CA ILE A 378 -3.93 -9.48 5.42
C ILE A 378 -4.79 -8.30 4.94
N ASP A 379 -4.37 -7.63 3.87
CA ASP A 379 -5.13 -6.53 3.24
C ASP A 379 -6.43 -7.08 2.62
N ASP A 380 -7.57 -6.43 2.90
CA ASP A 380 -8.89 -6.84 2.43
C ASP A 380 -9.21 -6.33 1.01
N HIS A 381 -8.25 -5.68 0.33
CA HIS A 381 -8.42 -5.21 -1.03
C HIS A 381 -8.40 -6.38 -2.05
N PRO A 382 -9.36 -6.46 -3.00
CA PRO A 382 -9.45 -7.56 -3.97
C PRO A 382 -8.19 -7.82 -4.80
N ALA A 383 -7.39 -6.78 -5.05
CA ALA A 383 -6.11 -6.88 -5.77
C ALA A 383 -5.04 -7.72 -5.02
N HIS A 384 -5.17 -7.88 -3.70
CA HIS A 384 -4.22 -8.60 -2.85
C HIS A 384 -4.65 -10.05 -2.55
N ARG A 385 -5.71 -10.56 -3.18
CA ARG A 385 -6.24 -11.91 -2.94
C ARG A 385 -5.20 -13.02 -3.18
N ARG A 386 -4.30 -12.87 -4.15
CA ARG A 386 -3.20 -13.83 -4.40
C ARG A 386 -2.12 -13.79 -3.31
N ASP A 387 -1.85 -12.61 -2.76
CA ASP A 387 -0.92 -12.46 -1.64
C ASP A 387 -1.50 -13.11 -0.37
N ALA A 388 -2.83 -12.96 -0.17
CA ALA A 388 -3.57 -13.62 0.89
C ALA A 388 -3.49 -15.16 0.80
N GLU A 389 -3.74 -15.74 -0.38
CA GLU A 389 -3.62 -17.19 -0.59
C GLU A 389 -2.22 -17.71 -0.25
N THR A 390 -1.17 -16.99 -0.67
CA THR A 390 0.22 -17.34 -0.38
C THR A 390 0.52 -17.27 1.11
N ALA A 391 0.04 -16.23 1.79
CA ALA A 391 0.21 -16.06 3.24
C ALA A 391 -0.49 -17.18 4.02
N LEU A 392 -1.68 -17.61 3.58
CA LEU A 392 -2.43 -18.69 4.21
C LEU A 392 -1.74 -20.04 4.07
N VAL A 393 -1.22 -20.39 2.89
CA VAL A 393 -0.47 -21.63 2.68
C VAL A 393 0.81 -21.65 3.51
N ALA A 394 1.53 -20.54 3.55
CA ALA A 394 2.73 -20.41 4.38
C ALA A 394 2.40 -20.56 5.88
N PHE A 395 1.33 -19.91 6.34
CA PHE A 395 0.86 -20.02 7.72
C PHE A 395 0.46 -21.46 8.07
N ALA A 396 -0.30 -22.13 7.19
CA ALA A 396 -0.69 -23.53 7.35
C ALA A 396 0.53 -24.45 7.56
N ALA A 397 1.53 -24.33 6.69
CA ALA A 397 2.74 -25.14 6.77
C ALA A 397 3.52 -24.89 8.08
N LYS A 398 3.57 -23.64 8.54
CA LYS A 398 4.20 -23.28 9.81
C LYS A 398 3.43 -23.78 11.02
N LEU A 399 2.10 -23.73 10.98
CA LEU A 399 1.25 -24.27 12.05
C LEU A 399 1.43 -25.79 12.17
N HIS A 400 1.48 -26.53 11.05
CA HIS A 400 1.77 -27.97 11.07
C HIS A 400 3.15 -28.26 11.69
N ALA A 401 4.18 -27.46 11.36
CA ALA A 401 5.50 -27.60 11.95
C ALA A 401 5.49 -27.33 13.47
N ILE A 402 4.73 -26.33 13.93
CA ILE A 402 4.52 -26.08 15.37
C ILE A 402 3.86 -27.29 16.04
N LEU A 403 2.80 -27.85 15.47
CA LEU A 403 2.09 -28.99 16.04
C LEU A 403 2.97 -30.24 16.13
N ARG A 404 3.78 -30.54 15.08
CA ARG A 404 4.78 -31.61 15.15
C ARG A 404 5.77 -31.38 16.28
N ARG A 405 6.25 -30.15 16.42
CA ARG A 405 7.22 -29.79 17.46
C ARG A 405 6.65 -29.96 18.87
N VAL A 406 5.35 -29.66 19.06
CA VAL A 406 4.64 -29.92 20.31
C VAL A 406 4.65 -31.42 20.63
N VAL A 407 4.36 -32.28 19.65
CA VAL A 407 4.43 -33.75 19.82
C VAL A 407 5.86 -34.22 20.09
N GLU A 408 6.84 -33.76 19.31
CA GLU A 408 8.26 -34.13 19.42
C GLU A 408 8.88 -33.74 20.76
N ARG A 409 8.41 -32.64 21.38
CA ARG A 409 8.82 -32.23 22.73
C ARG A 409 8.12 -33.01 23.85
N GLY A 410 7.31 -34.01 23.52
CA GLY A 410 6.66 -34.88 24.50
C GLY A 410 5.35 -34.34 25.08
N TYR A 411 4.74 -33.32 24.46
CA TYR A 411 3.45 -32.77 24.88
C TYR A 411 2.24 -33.44 24.22
N GLY A 412 2.40 -34.62 23.61
CA GLY A 412 1.29 -35.31 22.93
C GLY A 412 0.09 -35.63 23.85
N ASN A 413 0.36 -35.85 25.15
CA ASN A 413 -0.67 -36.08 26.18
C ASN A 413 -0.92 -34.84 27.06
N ALA A 414 -0.33 -33.70 26.70
CA ALA A 414 -0.54 -32.45 27.43
C ALA A 414 -1.89 -31.85 27.06
N ARG A 415 -2.45 -31.10 27.99
CA ARG A 415 -3.55 -30.20 27.68
C ARG A 415 -2.98 -28.94 27.05
N ILE A 416 -3.37 -28.64 25.82
CA ILE A 416 -2.80 -27.54 25.05
C ILE A 416 -3.83 -26.42 24.88
N THR A 417 -3.47 -25.22 25.32
CA THR A 417 -4.20 -24.00 24.97
C THR A 417 -3.35 -23.17 24.04
N MET A 418 -3.85 -22.97 22.83
CA MET A 418 -3.22 -22.12 21.82
C MET A 418 -3.92 -20.77 21.79
N PHE A 419 -3.17 -19.68 21.73
CA PHE A 419 -3.72 -18.32 21.66
C PHE A 419 -3.04 -17.52 20.57
N MET A 420 -3.82 -16.77 19.80
CA MET A 420 -3.36 -15.82 18.79
C MET A 420 -4.05 -14.49 19.03
N TYR A 421 -3.29 -13.50 19.49
CA TYR A 421 -3.83 -12.18 19.87
C TYR A 421 -4.40 -11.42 18.68
N THR A 422 -3.71 -11.45 17.55
CA THR A 422 -4.14 -10.80 16.31
C THR A 422 -4.37 -11.84 15.23
N ALA A 423 -5.63 -12.10 14.89
CA ALA A 423 -5.99 -13.06 13.86
C ALA A 423 -6.95 -12.44 12.84
N HIS A 424 -6.48 -12.33 11.60
CA HIS A 424 -7.36 -12.06 10.46
C HIS A 424 -8.33 -13.25 10.24
N PRO A 425 -9.63 -13.02 9.93
CA PRO A 425 -10.61 -14.09 9.73
C PRO A 425 -10.18 -15.22 8.78
N LEU A 426 -9.38 -14.90 7.76
CA LEU A 426 -8.88 -15.88 6.79
C LEU A 426 -8.03 -17.00 7.42
N TYR A 427 -7.42 -16.79 8.59
CA TYR A 427 -6.66 -17.83 9.27
C TYR A 427 -7.55 -18.88 9.95
N PHE A 428 -8.84 -18.62 10.17
CA PHE A 428 -9.68 -19.47 11.01
C PHE A 428 -9.89 -20.87 10.42
N SER A 429 -10.21 -20.94 9.13
CA SER A 429 -10.37 -22.22 8.43
C SER A 429 -9.05 -22.98 8.33
N VAL A 430 -7.92 -22.28 8.16
CA VAL A 430 -6.58 -22.88 8.11
C VAL A 430 -6.16 -23.47 9.46
N VAL A 431 -6.44 -22.76 10.56
CA VAL A 431 -6.18 -23.28 11.91
C VAL A 431 -7.07 -24.48 12.18
N ALA A 432 -8.36 -24.38 11.87
CA ALA A 432 -9.32 -25.48 12.01
C ALA A 432 -8.89 -26.76 11.27
N GLU A 433 -8.46 -26.63 10.02
CA GLU A 433 -7.95 -27.74 9.21
C GLU A 433 -6.71 -28.37 9.84
N ALA A 434 -5.71 -27.57 10.24
CA ALA A 434 -4.48 -28.07 10.83
C ALA A 434 -4.70 -28.81 12.17
N LEU A 435 -5.60 -28.31 13.03
CA LEU A 435 -5.91 -28.93 14.33
C LEU A 435 -6.71 -30.24 14.23
N ASN A 436 -7.38 -30.45 13.10
CA ASN A 436 -8.18 -31.63 12.82
C ASN A 436 -7.52 -32.56 11.78
N ASP A 437 -6.30 -32.26 11.35
CA ASP A 437 -5.48 -33.18 10.54
C ASP A 437 -5.33 -34.52 11.29
N PRO A 438 -5.45 -35.67 10.60
CA PRO A 438 -5.31 -36.99 11.22
C PRO A 438 -4.04 -37.20 12.04
N ALA A 439 -2.95 -36.49 11.75
CA ALA A 439 -1.70 -36.54 12.51
C ALA A 439 -1.78 -35.87 13.88
N PHE A 440 -2.73 -34.95 14.10
CA PHE A 440 -2.87 -34.16 15.33
C PHE A 440 -4.26 -34.24 15.97
N LYS A 441 -5.19 -34.98 15.37
CA LYS A 441 -6.60 -35.06 15.81
C LYS A 441 -6.74 -35.47 17.28
N ASP A 442 -5.83 -36.28 17.79
CA ASP A 442 -5.85 -36.83 19.15
C ASP A 442 -5.22 -35.89 20.19
N LEU A 443 -4.65 -34.75 19.78
CA LEU A 443 -4.16 -33.74 20.71
C LEU A 443 -5.34 -33.10 21.46
N ASP A 444 -5.21 -33.00 22.79
CA ASP A 444 -6.12 -32.24 23.65
C ASP A 444 -5.87 -30.74 23.49
N ILE A 445 -6.22 -30.18 22.32
CA ILE A 445 -5.90 -28.79 21.95
C ILE A 445 -7.15 -27.94 21.74
N ARG A 446 -7.10 -26.70 22.21
CA ARG A 446 -8.09 -25.65 21.92
C ARG A 446 -7.37 -24.36 21.54
N ALA A 447 -7.76 -23.76 20.41
CA ALA A 447 -7.16 -22.55 19.88
C ALA A 447 -8.11 -21.36 20.00
N TYR A 448 -7.68 -20.32 20.72
CA TYR A 448 -8.39 -19.07 20.92
C TYR A 448 -7.81 -18.03 19.95
N LEU A 449 -8.60 -17.65 18.95
CA LEU A 449 -8.19 -16.74 17.89
C LEU A 449 -8.91 -15.41 18.08
N SER A 450 -8.17 -14.37 18.44
CA SER A 450 -8.71 -13.04 18.68
C SER A 450 -8.78 -12.24 17.39
N LEU A 451 -10.01 -11.91 16.97
CA LEU A 451 -10.31 -10.89 15.98
C LEU A 451 -9.86 -9.55 16.55
N PHE A 452 -8.66 -9.15 16.16
CA PHE A 452 -8.13 -7.84 16.47
C PHE A 452 -8.42 -6.88 15.32
N TYR A 453 -8.54 -5.58 15.65
CA TYR A 453 -8.64 -4.56 14.62
C TYR A 453 -7.42 -4.60 13.68
N VAL A 454 -7.72 -4.80 12.41
CA VAL A 454 -6.80 -4.52 11.30
C VAL A 454 -7.38 -3.33 10.57
N ASN A 455 -6.55 -2.45 10.02
CA ASN A 455 -6.94 -1.31 9.19
C ASN A 455 -7.61 -1.77 7.88
N ASN A 456 -8.75 -2.44 8.02
CA ASN A 456 -9.54 -3.06 6.98
C ASN A 456 -10.81 -2.24 6.78
N ARG A 457 -11.28 -2.20 5.54
CA ARG A 457 -12.40 -1.39 5.12
C ARG A 457 -13.66 -1.75 5.91
N PHE A 458 -13.82 -3.04 6.20
CA PHE A 458 -14.95 -3.55 6.97
C PHE A 458 -15.09 -2.93 8.36
N CYS A 459 -14.02 -2.86 9.16
CA CYS A 459 -14.03 -2.27 10.49
C CYS A 459 -14.15 -0.74 10.44
N LEU A 460 -13.68 -0.11 9.36
CA LEU A 460 -13.80 1.33 9.12
C LEU A 460 -15.20 1.78 8.65
N ASN A 461 -16.20 0.89 8.69
CA ASN A 461 -17.54 1.14 8.15
C ASN A 461 -17.54 1.50 6.65
N ILE A 462 -16.54 1.02 5.91
CA ILE A 462 -16.49 1.16 4.46
C ILE A 462 -17.16 -0.07 3.84
N ASP A 463 -18.13 0.17 2.96
CA ASP A 463 -18.83 -0.90 2.24
C ASP A 463 -17.85 -1.80 1.45
N CYS A 464 -17.95 -3.11 1.72
CA CYS A 464 -17.07 -4.15 1.20
C CYS A 464 -17.83 -5.49 1.04
N PRO A 465 -18.78 -5.57 0.09
CA PRO A 465 -19.66 -6.74 -0.08
C PRO A 465 -18.88 -8.04 -0.35
N ASP A 466 -17.74 -7.96 -1.05
CA ASP A 466 -16.86 -9.11 -1.28
C ASP A 466 -16.25 -9.65 0.01
N TYR A 467 -15.87 -8.77 0.94
CA TYR A 467 -15.33 -9.18 2.23
C TYR A 467 -16.41 -9.81 3.11
N VAL A 468 -17.63 -9.26 3.10
CA VAL A 468 -18.80 -9.86 3.76
C VAL A 468 -19.09 -11.27 3.23
N LYS A 469 -19.02 -11.45 1.90
CA LYS A 469 -19.15 -12.76 1.28
C LYS A 469 -18.06 -13.72 1.74
N ASP A 470 -16.82 -13.24 1.84
CA ASP A 470 -15.69 -14.02 2.34
C ASP A 470 -15.89 -14.40 3.82
N LEU A 471 -16.42 -13.52 4.68
CA LEU A 471 -16.75 -13.85 6.06
C LEU A 471 -17.79 -14.98 6.17
N HIS A 472 -18.85 -14.95 5.36
CA HIS A 472 -19.83 -16.03 5.31
C HIS A 472 -19.21 -17.36 4.82
N ALA A 473 -18.32 -17.30 3.84
CA ALA A 473 -17.59 -18.47 3.35
C ALA A 473 -16.65 -19.04 4.43
N ILE A 474 -15.91 -18.18 5.12
CA ILE A 474 -15.03 -18.54 6.23
C ILE A 474 -15.83 -19.18 7.36
N SER A 475 -16.96 -18.59 7.77
CA SER A 475 -17.81 -19.19 8.80
C SER A 475 -18.30 -20.57 8.38
N THR A 476 -18.70 -20.75 7.11
CA THR A 476 -19.15 -22.06 6.61
C THR A 476 -18.02 -23.08 6.60
N GLN A 477 -16.82 -22.68 6.16
CA GLN A 477 -15.63 -23.55 6.17
C GLN A 477 -15.19 -23.92 7.58
N LEU A 478 -15.26 -22.98 8.53
CA LEU A 478 -14.90 -23.21 9.92
C LEU A 478 -15.78 -24.29 10.55
N GLU A 479 -17.10 -24.23 10.36
CA GLU A 479 -18.00 -25.29 10.86
C GLU A 479 -17.75 -26.64 10.19
N ARG A 480 -17.31 -26.66 8.93
CA ARG A 480 -16.98 -27.89 8.21
C ARG A 480 -15.68 -28.52 8.71
N PHE A 481 -14.63 -27.73 8.90
CA PHE A 481 -13.29 -28.22 9.24
C PHE A 481 -13.09 -28.45 10.74
N ASP A 482 -13.91 -27.81 11.58
CA ASP A 482 -13.82 -27.92 13.02
C ASP A 482 -15.18 -28.26 13.67
N PRO A 483 -15.73 -29.46 13.39
CA PRO A 483 -16.99 -29.90 14.00
C PRO A 483 -16.87 -30.12 15.51
N GLY A 484 -15.66 -30.36 16.02
CA GLY A 484 -15.38 -30.52 17.46
C GLY A 484 -15.19 -29.20 18.21
N HIS A 485 -15.33 -28.05 17.54
CA HIS A 485 -15.17 -26.71 18.11
C HIS A 485 -13.83 -26.54 18.87
N LYS A 486 -12.72 -27.06 18.30
CA LYS A 486 -11.37 -26.82 18.82
C LYS A 486 -10.97 -25.35 18.65
N VAL A 487 -11.56 -24.62 17.70
CA VAL A 487 -11.30 -23.20 17.45
C VAL A 487 -12.38 -22.33 18.11
N VAL A 488 -11.94 -21.46 19.02
CA VAL A 488 -12.77 -20.49 19.74
C VAL A 488 -12.48 -19.09 19.20
N LEU A 489 -13.53 -18.39 18.75
CA LEU A 489 -13.42 -17.03 18.23
C LEU A 489 -13.53 -16.03 19.38
N CYS A 490 -12.56 -15.12 19.45
CA CYS A 490 -12.47 -14.12 20.50
C CYS A 490 -12.45 -12.71 19.90
N CYS A 491 -12.81 -11.71 20.69
CA CYS A 491 -12.68 -10.28 20.38
C CYS A 491 -12.24 -9.51 21.61
N ASP A 492 -11.49 -8.43 21.42
CA ASP A 492 -11.00 -7.56 22.49
C ASP A 492 -11.98 -6.42 22.84
N SER A 493 -13.08 -6.29 22.11
CA SER A 493 -14.07 -5.23 22.33
C SER A 493 -15.50 -5.68 22.00
N PRO A 494 -16.52 -5.19 22.73
CA PRO A 494 -17.93 -5.42 22.38
C PRO A 494 -18.30 -4.88 21.00
N ARG A 495 -17.69 -3.76 20.58
CA ARG A 495 -17.92 -3.16 19.26
C ARG A 495 -17.43 -4.07 18.13
N THR A 496 -16.30 -4.74 18.33
CA THR A 496 -15.78 -5.75 17.39
C THR A 496 -16.72 -6.96 17.31
N ILE A 497 -17.27 -7.39 18.45
CA ILE A 497 -18.28 -8.47 18.48
C ILE A 497 -19.52 -8.07 17.69
N GLU A 498 -20.10 -6.90 17.98
CA GLU A 498 -21.27 -6.38 17.25
C GLU A 498 -21.02 -6.33 15.74
N ARG A 499 -19.80 -5.97 15.35
CA ARG A 499 -19.39 -5.90 13.94
C ARG A 499 -19.31 -7.26 13.26
N TYR A 500 -18.72 -8.26 13.90
CA TYR A 500 -18.42 -9.55 13.27
C TYR A 500 -19.44 -10.65 13.56
N ALA A 501 -20.14 -10.61 14.70
CA ALA A 501 -21.08 -11.66 15.12
C ALA A 501 -22.15 -12.02 14.07
N PRO A 502 -22.72 -11.08 13.29
CA PRO A 502 -23.71 -11.44 12.27
C PRO A 502 -23.21 -12.38 11.17
N TYR A 503 -21.88 -12.54 11.03
CA TYR A 503 -21.26 -13.29 9.94
C TYR A 503 -20.72 -14.66 10.36
N PHE A 504 -20.77 -14.99 11.65
CA PHE A 504 -20.29 -16.28 12.18
C PHE A 504 -21.42 -17.07 12.85
N ARG A 505 -21.43 -18.38 12.67
CA ARG A 505 -22.41 -19.29 13.28
C ARG A 505 -22.12 -19.61 14.75
N ARG A 506 -20.84 -19.59 15.14
CA ARG A 506 -20.39 -19.80 16.52
C ARG A 506 -20.21 -18.46 17.24
N PRO A 507 -20.42 -18.40 18.56
CA PRO A 507 -20.34 -17.16 19.34
C PRO A 507 -18.92 -16.58 19.33
N LEU A 508 -18.84 -15.25 19.37
CA LEU A 508 -17.60 -14.50 19.54
C LEU A 508 -17.47 -14.13 21.03
N HIS A 509 -16.38 -14.57 21.66
CA HIS A 509 -16.17 -14.37 23.09
C HIS A 509 -15.37 -13.09 23.37
N LEU A 510 -15.86 -12.27 24.29
CA LEU A 510 -15.11 -11.11 24.76
C LEU A 510 -13.92 -11.58 25.61
N ILE A 511 -12.72 -11.14 25.25
CA ILE A 511 -11.49 -11.36 26.03
C ILE A 511 -10.90 -10.03 26.47
N PRO A 512 -10.19 -10.01 27.60
CA PRO A 512 -9.53 -8.80 28.06
C PRO A 512 -8.22 -8.50 27.31
N ILE A 513 -7.86 -7.23 27.31
CA ILE A 513 -6.56 -6.73 26.85
C ILE A 513 -5.63 -6.68 28.06
N PRO A 514 -4.60 -7.56 28.18
CA PRO A 514 -3.82 -7.84 29.38
C PRO A 514 -2.72 -6.78 29.61
N LEU A 515 -3.09 -5.51 29.59
CA LEU A 515 -2.16 -4.40 29.79
C LEU A 515 -2.26 -3.81 31.20
N ALA A 516 -3.26 -4.21 31.99
CA ALA A 516 -3.36 -3.81 33.39
C ALA A 516 -2.33 -4.57 34.25
N ARG A 517 -1.39 -3.84 34.86
CA ARG A 517 -0.28 -4.42 35.66
C ARG A 517 -0.64 -4.68 37.13
N GLY A 518 -1.67 -4.01 37.65
CA GLY A 518 -2.21 -4.25 39.00
C GLY A 518 -1.38 -3.69 40.16
N ASP A 519 -0.11 -3.37 39.92
CA ASP A 519 0.86 -2.81 40.86
C ASP A 519 1.29 -1.39 40.47
N TYR A 520 0.37 -0.60 39.91
CA TYR A 520 0.66 0.79 39.58
C TYR A 520 1.16 1.51 40.83
N PRO A 521 2.36 2.13 40.77
CA PRO A 521 2.97 2.73 41.94
C PRO A 521 1.96 3.67 42.59
N GLY A 522 1.41 3.24 43.72
CA GLY A 522 0.40 4.01 44.41
C GLY A 522 1.03 5.32 44.84
N ARG A 523 0.58 6.44 44.28
CA ARG A 523 0.98 7.74 44.81
C ARG A 523 -0.19 8.58 45.27
N ALA A 524 0.07 9.18 46.43
CA ALA A 524 -0.78 10.05 47.21
C ALA A 524 -1.37 11.18 46.35
N PRO A 525 -2.52 11.76 46.75
CA PRO A 525 -3.03 12.99 46.16
C PRO A 525 -1.97 14.09 46.31
N GLY A 526 -1.16 14.30 45.29
CA GLY A 526 0.08 15.05 45.42
C GLY A 526 0.63 15.54 44.08
N GLY A 527 -0.26 16.02 43.20
CA GLY A 527 0.14 17.04 42.23
C GLY A 527 0.19 18.39 42.96
N SER A 528 1.24 19.17 42.75
CA SER A 528 1.32 20.56 43.21
C SER A 528 0.01 21.30 42.90
N ARG A 529 -0.50 22.09 43.85
CA ARG A 529 -1.72 22.89 43.68
C ARG A 529 -1.59 23.99 42.61
N ASP A 530 -0.40 24.20 42.04
CA ASP A 530 -0.09 25.41 41.26
C ASP A 530 -0.08 25.21 39.72
N GLY A 531 -0.52 24.06 39.18
CA GLY A 531 -0.65 23.89 37.72
C GLY A 531 -1.30 22.58 37.22
N ILE A 532 -1.56 22.49 35.92
CA ILE A 532 -2.15 21.32 35.23
C ILE A 532 -1.22 20.88 34.08
N ARG A 533 -0.86 19.60 34.01
CA ARG A 533 -0.02 19.05 32.93
C ARG A 533 -0.82 18.18 31.96
N LEU A 534 -0.83 18.57 30.69
CA LEU A 534 -1.45 17.84 29.58
C LEU A 534 -0.42 16.96 28.87
N GLY A 535 -0.70 15.67 28.72
CA GLY A 535 0.16 14.69 28.06
C GLY A 535 -0.36 14.24 26.71
N PHE A 536 0.48 14.22 25.67
CA PHE A 536 0.21 13.52 24.41
C PHE A 536 1.33 12.50 24.12
N CYS A 537 0.97 11.23 23.95
CA CYS A 537 1.94 10.14 23.74
C CYS A 537 1.55 9.17 22.61
N GLY A 538 0.80 9.66 21.60
CA GLY A 538 0.52 8.92 20.37
C GLY A 538 1.71 8.89 19.39
N TYR A 539 1.61 8.06 18.36
CA TYR A 539 2.35 8.21 17.12
C TYR A 539 2.12 9.58 16.50
N THR A 540 3.16 10.10 15.86
CA THR A 540 3.18 11.37 15.17
C THR A 540 2.44 11.29 13.83
N LEU A 541 1.14 10.94 13.88
CA LEU A 541 0.29 10.67 12.72
C LEU A 541 -1.02 11.47 12.82
N PRO A 542 -1.56 11.98 11.69
CA PRO A 542 -2.86 12.66 11.68
C PRO A 542 -3.99 11.81 12.26
N LYS A 543 -4.02 10.50 11.99
CA LYS A 543 -5.07 9.59 12.50
C LYS A 543 -5.13 9.49 14.03
N GLN A 544 -4.02 9.80 14.71
CA GLN A 544 -3.96 9.81 16.17
C GLN A 544 -4.16 11.20 16.78
N GLY A 545 -4.40 12.21 15.94
CA GLY A 545 -4.66 13.59 16.34
C GLY A 545 -3.43 14.39 16.70
N TYR A 546 -2.27 14.06 16.13
CA TYR A 546 -1.06 14.88 16.32
C TYR A 546 -1.27 16.38 15.94
N PRO A 547 -1.97 16.72 14.83
CA PRO A 547 -2.32 18.12 14.53
C PRO A 547 -3.22 18.76 15.61
N PHE A 548 -4.09 17.99 16.27
CA PHE A 548 -4.94 18.50 17.35
C PHE A 548 -4.11 18.86 18.59
N ALA A 549 -3.12 18.03 18.94
CA ALA A 549 -2.22 18.31 20.05
C ALA A 549 -1.44 19.61 19.81
N ARG A 550 -0.93 19.82 18.59
CA ARG A 550 -0.24 21.06 18.19
C ARG A 550 -1.15 22.28 18.27
N ALA A 551 -2.31 22.24 17.61
CA ALA A 551 -3.23 23.37 17.58
C ALA A 551 -3.78 23.71 18.98
N LEU A 552 -3.95 22.70 19.84
CA LEU A 552 -4.31 22.89 21.24
C LEU A 552 -3.20 23.62 22.01
N TYR A 553 -1.94 23.20 21.84
CA TYR A 553 -0.78 23.88 22.43
C TYR A 553 -0.74 25.35 22.03
N GLU A 554 -0.83 25.65 20.73
CA GLU A 554 -0.77 27.03 20.21
C GLU A 554 -1.88 27.91 20.83
N ARG A 555 -3.11 27.39 20.96
CA ARG A 555 -4.23 28.13 21.56
C ARG A 555 -4.11 28.31 23.07
N LEU A 556 -3.78 27.26 23.81
CA LEU A 556 -3.68 27.33 25.27
C LEU A 556 -2.45 28.11 25.72
N VAL A 557 -1.39 28.15 24.90
CA VAL A 557 -0.23 28.99 25.20
C VAL A 557 -0.56 30.47 25.03
N ALA A 558 -1.32 30.83 23.99
CA ALA A 558 -1.73 32.21 23.77
C ALA A 558 -2.78 32.74 24.76
N ASP A 559 -3.50 31.86 25.47
CA ASP A 559 -4.56 32.24 26.40
C ASP A 559 -4.01 32.58 27.82
N PRO A 560 -4.12 33.85 28.28
CA PRO A 560 -3.66 34.24 29.61
C PRO A 560 -4.33 33.49 30.77
N ALA A 561 -5.57 33.01 30.59
CA ALA A 561 -6.27 32.22 31.60
C ALA A 561 -5.64 30.83 31.79
N CYS A 562 -4.89 30.35 30.80
CA CYS A 562 -4.26 29.02 30.78
C CYS A 562 -2.77 29.05 31.15
N ARG A 563 -2.25 30.12 31.78
CA ARG A 563 -0.83 30.21 32.19
C ARG A 563 -0.36 29.10 33.14
N HIS A 564 -1.29 28.54 33.91
CA HIS A 564 -1.05 27.42 34.84
C HIS A 564 -1.00 26.05 34.13
N VAL A 565 -1.21 26.00 32.81
CA VAL A 565 -1.23 24.77 32.01
C VAL A 565 0.11 24.57 31.31
N THR A 566 0.66 23.35 31.46
CA THR A 566 1.89 22.88 30.80
C THR A 566 1.63 21.64 29.96
N PHE A 567 2.54 21.34 29.02
CA PHE A 567 2.44 20.21 28.10
C PHE A 567 3.62 19.26 28.23
N SER A 568 3.36 17.98 28.05
CA SER A 568 4.38 16.94 27.83
C SER A 568 4.00 16.18 26.57
N VAL A 569 4.84 16.28 25.53
CA VAL A 569 4.54 15.75 24.20
C VAL A 569 5.63 14.79 23.77
N ARG A 570 5.23 13.56 23.45
CA ARG A 570 6.10 12.60 22.78
C ARG A 570 5.93 12.67 21.27
N HIS A 571 7.04 12.93 20.59
CA HIS A 571 7.19 12.91 19.15
C HIS A 571 7.74 11.54 18.75
N ASN A 572 6.85 10.59 18.52
CA ASN A 572 7.22 9.27 18.05
C ASN A 572 7.45 9.28 16.53
N ILE A 573 8.70 9.46 16.14
CA ILE A 573 9.13 9.70 14.76
C ILE A 573 9.31 8.44 13.89
N HIS A 574 8.85 7.26 14.35
CA HIS A 574 9.07 5.99 13.64
C HIS A 574 8.33 5.89 12.29
N PHE A 575 7.18 6.55 12.15
CA PHE A 575 6.36 6.54 10.93
C PHE A 575 6.31 7.91 10.23
N VAL A 576 7.41 8.65 10.31
CA VAL A 576 7.48 10.00 9.73
C VAL A 576 7.54 9.92 8.23
N SER A 577 6.60 10.59 7.59
CA SER A 577 6.60 10.86 6.16
C SER A 577 7.14 12.26 5.90
N ALA A 578 7.60 12.52 4.67
CA ALA A 578 7.97 13.87 4.24
C ALA A 578 6.86 14.91 4.46
N LEU A 579 5.60 14.47 4.55
CA LEU A 579 4.43 15.32 4.78
C LEU A 579 4.20 15.69 6.23
N THR A 580 4.65 14.85 7.16
CA THR A 580 4.53 15.12 8.60
C THR A 580 5.75 15.83 9.15
N LEU A 581 6.88 15.83 8.44
CA LEU A 581 8.12 16.47 8.88
C LEU A 581 7.95 17.95 9.25
N PRO A 582 7.32 18.81 8.43
CA PRO A 582 7.15 20.22 8.78
C PRO A 582 6.31 20.44 10.03
N ASP A 583 5.24 19.64 10.23
CA ASP A 583 4.42 19.71 11.45
C ASP A 583 5.19 19.29 12.69
N ILE A 584 6.13 18.36 12.54
CA ILE A 584 7.00 17.89 13.61
C ILE A 584 8.02 18.96 13.97
N GLU A 585 8.72 19.51 12.97
CA GLU A 585 9.69 20.58 13.15
C GLU A 585 9.04 21.81 13.78
N ASN A 586 7.87 22.21 13.29
CA ASN A 586 7.10 23.32 13.84
C ASN A 586 6.70 23.06 15.29
N PHE A 587 6.18 21.87 15.63
CA PHE A 587 5.78 21.60 17.01
C PHE A 587 7.00 21.43 17.94
N LEU A 588 8.11 20.87 17.46
CA LEU A 588 9.37 20.77 18.21
C LEU A 588 10.06 22.13 18.43
N SER A 589 9.73 23.15 17.62
CA SER A 589 10.24 24.52 17.82
C SER A 589 9.60 25.23 19.02
N ALA A 590 8.51 24.68 19.56
CA ALA A 590 7.88 25.17 20.76
C ALA A 590 8.82 25.02 21.97
N SER A 591 8.82 26.00 22.87
CA SER A 591 9.65 25.97 24.08
C SER A 591 8.97 26.53 25.32
N GLU A 592 7.84 27.23 25.16
CA GLU A 592 7.10 27.81 26.28
C GLU A 592 6.16 26.77 26.88
N ARG A 593 6.33 26.44 28.17
CA ARG A 593 5.42 25.55 28.93
C ARG A 593 5.19 24.18 28.28
N ILE A 594 6.18 23.66 27.57
CA ILE A 594 6.15 22.35 26.93
C ILE A 594 7.44 21.58 27.18
N GLU A 595 7.31 20.29 27.41
CA GLU A 595 8.41 19.34 27.50
C GLU A 595 8.31 18.34 26.35
N HIS A 596 9.39 18.23 25.57
CA HIS A 596 9.45 17.39 24.38
C HIS A 596 10.21 16.10 24.65
N TYR A 597 9.63 14.99 24.21
CA TYR A 597 10.26 13.68 24.20
C TYR A 597 10.34 13.15 22.77
N ILE A 598 11.50 12.69 22.32
CA ILE A 598 11.70 12.22 20.94
C ILE A 598 11.94 10.71 20.94
N GLY A 599 11.25 9.99 20.05
CA GLY A 599 11.49 8.57 19.80
C GLY A 599 10.75 7.62 20.75
N HIS A 600 11.40 6.49 21.09
CA HIS A 600 10.81 5.43 21.92
C HIS A 600 11.01 5.68 23.41
N PHE A 601 10.01 5.28 24.22
CA PHE A 601 10.14 5.21 25.66
C PHE A 601 10.55 3.80 26.06
N THR A 602 11.49 3.72 27.00
CA THR A 602 11.62 2.54 27.86
C THR A 602 10.38 2.44 28.75
N PRO A 603 10.04 1.25 29.29
CA PRO A 603 8.91 1.09 30.21
C PRO A 603 8.93 2.12 31.36
N ASP A 604 10.07 2.32 32.02
CA ASP A 604 10.20 3.28 33.14
C ASP A 604 9.97 4.73 32.71
N LYS A 605 10.42 5.11 31.50
CA LYS A 605 10.18 6.46 30.95
C LYS A 605 8.72 6.65 30.59
N PHE A 606 8.07 5.62 30.06
CA PHE A 606 6.64 5.64 29.76
C PHE A 606 5.82 5.81 31.04
N ASP A 607 6.14 5.07 32.09
CA ASP A 607 5.50 5.18 33.39
C ASP A 607 5.74 6.55 34.01
N SER A 608 6.97 7.05 34.00
CA SER A 608 7.32 8.39 34.49
C SER A 608 6.58 9.49 33.73
N PHE A 609 6.46 9.37 32.40
CA PHE A 609 5.71 10.30 31.56
C PHE A 609 4.24 10.34 31.97
N LEU A 610 3.58 9.19 32.06
CA LEU A 610 2.17 9.11 32.46
C LEU A 610 1.98 9.65 33.88
N GLU A 611 2.90 9.33 34.80
CA GLU A 611 2.82 9.81 36.17
C GLU A 611 2.96 11.33 36.27
N SER A 612 3.79 11.94 35.44
CA SER A 612 3.94 13.40 35.41
C SER A 612 2.67 14.15 34.97
N CYS A 613 1.82 13.53 34.15
CA CYS A 613 0.66 14.19 33.57
C CYS A 613 -0.59 14.11 34.46
N ASP A 614 -1.42 15.16 34.44
CA ASP A 614 -2.77 15.16 35.04
C ASP A 614 -3.82 14.66 34.05
N VAL A 615 -3.72 15.12 32.80
CA VAL A 615 -4.66 14.83 31.72
C VAL A 615 -3.93 14.20 30.55
N ILE A 616 -4.38 13.04 30.07
CA ILE A 616 -3.86 12.37 28.87
C ILE A 616 -4.82 12.62 27.70
N LEU A 617 -4.27 13.21 26.64
CA LEU A 617 -4.98 13.53 25.42
C LEU A 617 -4.88 12.35 24.45
N ILE A 618 -6.04 11.81 24.04
CA ILE A 618 -6.12 10.74 23.04
C ILE A 618 -7.04 11.20 21.90
N PRO A 619 -6.62 12.22 21.10
CA PRO A 619 -7.46 12.85 20.09
C PRO A 619 -7.56 12.05 18.78
N HIS A 620 -7.78 10.74 18.87
CA HIS A 620 -7.87 9.87 17.70
C HIS A 620 -9.02 10.27 16.76
N LEU A 621 -8.83 10.07 15.45
CA LEU A 621 -9.89 10.33 14.48
C LEU A 621 -10.92 9.21 14.56
N ARG A 622 -12.17 9.55 14.89
CA ARG A 622 -13.30 8.62 14.98
C ARG A 622 -13.49 7.78 13.71
N ILE A 623 -13.23 8.29 12.52
CA ILE A 623 -13.33 7.53 11.27
C ILE A 623 -12.27 6.40 11.19
N GLU A 624 -11.13 6.60 11.82
CA GLU A 624 -10.00 5.66 11.88
C GLU A 624 -10.05 4.79 13.15
N TYR A 625 -10.94 5.10 14.10
CA TYR A 625 -11.11 4.43 15.40
C TYR A 625 -12.59 4.06 15.78
N PRO A 626 -13.45 3.56 14.87
CA PRO A 626 -14.84 3.15 15.19
C PRO A 626 -15.01 2.04 16.25
N VAL A 627 -14.19 0.99 16.19
CA VAL A 627 -14.27 -0.24 17.01
C VAL A 627 -12.97 -0.54 17.77
N GLN A 628 -11.94 0.26 17.52
CA GLN A 628 -10.56 0.07 17.92
C GLN A 628 -10.37 0.25 19.42
N THR A 629 -9.59 -0.64 20.01
CA THR A 629 -9.17 -0.56 21.40
C THR A 629 -7.88 0.26 21.54
N SER A 630 -7.56 0.70 22.76
CA SER A 630 -6.39 1.57 23.00
C SER A 630 -5.65 1.17 24.28
N GLY A 631 -4.42 0.68 24.12
CA GLY A 631 -3.54 0.36 25.25
C GLY A 631 -3.17 1.60 26.06
N MET A 632 -2.92 2.74 25.40
CA MET A 632 -2.68 4.02 26.07
C MET A 632 -3.87 4.44 26.95
N PHE A 633 -5.10 4.23 26.47
CA PHE A 633 -6.29 4.49 27.26
C PHE A 633 -6.35 3.60 28.50
N ILE A 634 -6.07 2.29 28.36
CA ILE A 634 -6.03 1.36 29.49
C ILE A 634 -4.99 1.81 30.52
N ASP A 635 -3.76 2.08 30.08
CA ASP A 635 -2.68 2.51 30.97
C ASP A 635 -2.98 3.83 31.69
N ALA A 636 -3.49 4.83 30.96
CA ALA A 636 -3.86 6.11 31.54
C ALA A 636 -5.01 5.95 32.55
N LEU A 637 -6.06 5.22 32.16
CA LEU A 637 -7.23 5.04 33.00
C LEU A 637 -6.89 4.27 34.26
N CYS A 638 -6.11 3.18 34.17
CA CYS A 638 -5.67 2.37 35.32
C CYS A 638 -4.75 3.10 36.31
N ARG A 639 -4.10 4.19 35.88
CA ARG A 639 -3.34 5.11 36.76
C ARG A 639 -4.21 6.23 37.32
N GLY A 640 -5.52 6.22 37.05
CA GLY A 640 -6.45 7.26 37.47
C GLY A 640 -6.16 8.60 36.81
N LYS A 641 -5.63 8.59 35.58
CA LYS A 641 -5.43 9.82 34.80
C LYS A 641 -6.76 10.27 34.20
N ILE A 642 -6.92 11.59 34.08
CA ILE A 642 -8.07 12.16 33.39
C ILE A 642 -7.80 12.04 31.89
N VAL A 643 -8.77 11.58 31.11
CA VAL A 643 -8.58 11.36 29.67
C VAL A 643 -9.51 12.23 28.84
N VAL A 644 -9.07 12.63 27.65
CA VAL A 644 -9.93 13.28 26.65
C VAL A 644 -9.91 12.45 25.37
N VAL A 645 -11.06 11.90 25.00
CA VAL A 645 -11.23 10.87 23.94
C VAL A 645 -12.35 11.23 22.97
N PRO A 646 -12.31 10.78 21.70
CA PRO A 646 -13.39 11.02 20.75
C PRO A 646 -14.69 10.28 21.14
N GLU A 647 -15.83 10.93 20.92
CA GLU A 647 -17.16 10.34 21.04
C GLU A 647 -17.36 9.16 20.08
N ASP A 648 -18.30 8.29 20.42
CA ASP A 648 -18.66 7.11 19.64
C ASP A 648 -17.47 6.17 19.36
N THR A 649 -16.57 6.02 20.33
CA THR A 649 -15.47 5.04 20.27
C THR A 649 -15.53 4.08 21.44
N TRP A 650 -14.82 2.96 21.35
CA TRP A 650 -14.68 2.04 22.48
C TRP A 650 -14.18 2.76 23.74
N MET A 651 -13.25 3.72 23.59
CA MET A 651 -12.74 4.53 24.71
C MET A 651 -13.84 5.36 25.37
N ALA A 652 -14.74 5.96 24.58
CA ALA A 652 -15.88 6.70 25.13
C ALA A 652 -16.85 5.78 25.88
N ASP A 653 -17.10 4.57 25.36
CA ASP A 653 -17.95 3.58 26.05
C ASP A 653 -17.36 3.14 27.39
N GLN A 654 -16.03 2.93 27.44
CA GLN A 654 -15.35 2.60 28.69
C GLN A 654 -15.36 3.78 29.66
N LEU A 655 -15.09 5.00 29.18
CA LEU A 655 -15.06 6.21 29.99
C LEU A 655 -16.42 6.55 30.62
N ALA A 656 -17.53 6.14 30.00
CA ALA A 656 -18.86 6.31 30.57
C ALA A 656 -19.02 5.56 31.91
N THR A 657 -18.33 4.42 32.07
CA THR A 657 -18.44 3.53 33.24
C THR A 657 -17.25 3.64 34.18
N TYR A 658 -16.05 3.84 33.63
CA TYR A 658 -14.77 3.73 34.34
C TYR A 658 -13.99 5.05 34.27
N GLY A 659 -13.26 5.36 35.34
CA GLY A 659 -12.41 6.54 35.47
C GLY A 659 -13.12 7.88 35.23
N SER A 660 -12.40 8.85 34.67
CA SER A 660 -12.84 10.25 34.56
C SER A 660 -12.23 10.94 33.35
N GLY A 661 -12.99 11.83 32.72
CA GLY A 661 -12.58 12.45 31.47
C GLY A 661 -13.72 13.07 30.69
N ALA A 662 -13.40 13.68 29.55
CA ALA A 662 -14.37 14.28 28.65
C ALA A 662 -14.31 13.66 27.26
N THR A 663 -15.44 13.72 26.55
CA THR A 663 -15.54 13.29 25.16
C THR A 663 -15.63 14.50 24.23
N PHE A 664 -15.30 14.31 22.96
CA PHE A 664 -15.46 15.35 21.93
C PHE A 664 -15.90 14.78 20.58
N ALA A 665 -16.62 15.58 19.79
CA ALA A 665 -16.95 15.20 18.42
C ALA A 665 -15.69 15.20 17.54
N SER A 666 -15.32 14.05 16.97
CA SER A 666 -14.21 13.94 16.02
C SER A 666 -14.73 13.95 14.57
N PRO A 667 -14.08 14.64 13.62
CA PRO A 667 -12.79 15.34 13.73
C PRO A 667 -12.95 16.85 13.96
N ASP A 668 -13.78 17.29 14.92
CA ASP A 668 -13.97 18.72 15.21
C ASP A 668 -12.98 19.21 16.28
N PHE A 669 -11.98 19.98 15.84
CA PHE A 669 -11.01 20.60 16.73
C PHE A 669 -11.65 21.59 17.72
N ALA A 670 -12.72 22.29 17.33
CA ALA A 670 -13.40 23.21 18.26
C ALA A 670 -14.09 22.44 19.39
N SER A 671 -14.71 21.30 19.09
CA SER A 671 -15.24 20.39 20.12
C SER A 671 -14.14 19.83 21.01
N PHE A 672 -13.01 19.40 20.43
CA PHE A 672 -11.85 18.93 21.19
C PHE A 672 -11.33 20.01 22.15
N TYR A 673 -11.12 21.23 21.64
CA TYR A 673 -10.67 22.37 22.44
C TYR A 673 -11.63 22.67 23.59
N ARG A 674 -12.95 22.70 23.33
CA ARG A 674 -13.97 22.91 24.38
C ARG A 674 -13.93 21.82 25.45
N ALA A 675 -13.80 20.55 25.04
CA ALA A 675 -13.70 19.43 25.98
C ALA A 675 -12.46 19.56 26.88
N VAL A 676 -11.30 19.89 26.31
CA VAL A 676 -10.06 20.11 27.07
C VAL A 676 -10.17 21.32 28.00
N ARG A 677 -10.69 22.47 27.52
CA ARG A 677 -10.91 23.66 28.36
C ARG A 677 -11.87 23.35 29.51
N HIS A 678 -12.95 22.62 29.26
CA HIS A 678 -13.89 22.22 30.30
C HIS A 678 -13.24 21.34 31.37
N VAL A 679 -12.36 20.41 30.97
CA VAL A 679 -11.56 19.61 31.91
C VAL A 679 -10.62 20.47 32.72
N ILE A 680 -9.91 21.42 32.10
CA ILE A 680 -9.01 22.37 32.76
C ILE A 680 -9.77 23.18 33.81
N ASP A 681 -10.90 23.78 33.42
CA ASP A 681 -11.68 24.68 34.27
C ASP A 681 -12.38 23.94 35.43
N ASN A 682 -12.52 22.61 35.34
CA ASN A 682 -13.21 21.78 36.33
C ASN A 682 -12.33 20.63 36.86
N ILE A 683 -11.00 20.81 36.84
CA ILE A 683 -10.04 19.72 37.07
C ILE A 683 -10.25 18.98 38.40
N ASP A 684 -10.62 19.69 39.46
CA ASP A 684 -10.83 19.08 40.78
C ASP A 684 -12.06 18.16 40.81
N ALA A 685 -13.11 18.50 40.07
CA ALA A 685 -14.28 17.62 39.91
C ALA A 685 -13.93 16.35 39.13
N TYR A 686 -13.04 16.47 38.12
CA TYR A 686 -12.53 15.32 37.38
C TYR A 686 -11.58 14.46 38.22
N ARG A 687 -10.70 15.06 39.03
CA ARG A 687 -9.79 14.37 39.98
C ARG A 687 -10.58 13.56 41.01
N ALA A 688 -11.65 14.11 41.55
CA ALA A 688 -12.53 13.42 42.50
C ALA A 688 -13.17 12.14 41.93
N LYS A 689 -13.37 12.10 40.60
CA LYS A 689 -13.97 10.94 39.89
C LYS A 689 -12.93 10.02 39.24
N ALA A 690 -11.65 10.37 39.25
CA ALA A 690 -10.62 9.72 38.46
C ALA A 690 -10.44 8.22 38.77
N ARG A 691 -10.82 7.78 39.97
CA ARG A 691 -10.74 6.38 40.41
C ARG A 691 -12.07 5.62 40.37
N ARG A 692 -13.08 6.16 39.70
CA ARG A 692 -14.40 5.51 39.59
C ARG A 692 -14.27 4.13 38.92
N ASN A 693 -14.60 3.07 39.65
CA ASN A 693 -14.64 1.67 39.17
C ASN A 693 -13.32 1.16 38.54
N ILE A 694 -12.19 1.82 38.84
CA ILE A 694 -10.90 1.56 38.19
C ILE A 694 -10.36 0.15 38.48
N ASP A 695 -10.55 -0.35 39.70
CA ASP A 695 -10.06 -1.68 40.12
C ASP A 695 -10.81 -2.79 39.36
N THR A 696 -12.10 -2.57 39.07
CA THR A 696 -12.89 -3.51 38.25
C THR A 696 -12.40 -3.51 36.81
N PHE A 697 -12.10 -2.33 36.25
CA PHE A 697 -11.54 -2.20 34.91
C PHE A 697 -10.16 -2.85 34.79
N ALA A 698 -9.27 -2.59 35.76
CA ALA A 698 -7.93 -3.16 35.82
C ALA A 698 -7.97 -4.69 36.03
N ALA A 699 -8.83 -5.19 36.92
CA ALA A 699 -9.01 -6.63 37.12
C ALA A 699 -9.49 -7.32 35.85
N PHE A 700 -10.42 -6.70 35.11
CA PHE A 700 -10.87 -7.22 33.82
C PHE A 700 -9.72 -7.24 32.80
N HIS A 701 -9.03 -6.11 32.59
CA HIS A 701 -7.93 -5.95 31.61
C HIS A 701 -6.57 -6.52 32.08
N SER A 702 -6.56 -7.54 32.93
CA SER A 702 -5.34 -8.17 33.46
C SER A 702 -4.94 -9.42 32.67
N ALA A 703 -3.64 -9.73 32.65
CA ALA A 703 -3.14 -11.00 32.10
C ALA A 703 -3.74 -12.22 32.82
N ALA A 704 -3.93 -12.11 34.14
CA ALA A 704 -4.57 -13.16 34.93
C ALA A 704 -6.00 -13.45 34.43
N ASN A 705 -6.82 -12.42 34.23
CA ASN A 705 -8.17 -12.61 33.72
C ASN A 705 -8.18 -13.10 32.27
N LEU A 706 -7.21 -12.72 31.44
CA LEU A 706 -7.08 -13.27 30.09
C LEU A 706 -6.85 -14.77 30.12
N LEU A 707 -5.84 -15.24 30.86
CA LEU A 707 -5.55 -16.68 30.97
C LEU A 707 -6.73 -17.46 31.57
N ASP A 708 -7.44 -16.86 32.53
CA ASP A 708 -8.66 -17.44 33.10
C ASP A 708 -9.81 -17.53 32.10
N THR A 709 -9.92 -16.57 31.17
CA THR A 709 -10.96 -16.51 30.14
C THR A 709 -10.69 -17.51 29.02
N ILE A 710 -9.44 -17.71 28.64
CA ILE A 710 -9.05 -18.75 27.64
C ILE A 710 -8.90 -20.15 28.26
N ASN A 711 -9.49 -20.36 29.44
CA ASN A 711 -9.61 -21.63 30.15
C ASN A 711 -8.28 -22.38 30.36
N ILE A 712 -7.21 -21.63 30.64
CA ILE A 712 -5.93 -22.19 31.10
C ILE A 712 -6.02 -22.42 32.62
N GLY A 713 -5.79 -23.65 33.07
CA GLY A 713 -5.78 -24.04 34.49
C GLY A 713 -7.11 -24.52 35.07
N LYS A 714 -8.15 -24.74 34.25
CA LYS A 714 -9.52 -25.11 34.70
C LYS A 714 -10.10 -26.31 33.93
N PRO A 715 -10.96 -27.19 34.46
CA PRO A 715 -11.52 -28.33 33.71
C PRO A 715 -12.17 -27.94 32.37
N ARG A 716 -12.07 -28.79 31.34
CA ARG A 716 -12.82 -28.63 30.08
C ARG A 716 -14.24 -29.16 30.31
N ASP A 717 -15.11 -28.39 30.94
CA ASP A 717 -16.53 -28.79 31.01
C ASP A 717 -17.16 -28.66 29.62
N GLU A 718 -17.82 -29.73 29.19
CA GLU A 718 -18.83 -29.69 28.13
C GLU A 718 -20.00 -28.89 28.69
N THR A 719 -20.26 -27.73 28.10
CA THR A 719 -21.32 -26.77 28.46
C THR A 719 -21.25 -26.20 29.88
N THR A 720 -20.78 -24.94 30.03
CA THR A 720 -21.26 -24.03 31.10
C THR A 720 -20.78 -22.59 30.86
N PRO A 721 -21.48 -21.57 31.39
CA PRO A 721 -21.89 -20.40 30.63
C PRO A 721 -21.04 -19.18 30.98
N ALA A 722 -20.53 -18.47 29.97
CA ALA A 722 -20.05 -17.10 30.14
C ALA A 722 -21.22 -16.06 30.26
N GLN A 723 -22.40 -16.49 30.71
CA GLN A 723 -23.57 -15.61 30.88
C GLN A 723 -23.54 -14.79 32.18
N THR A 724 -22.61 -15.02 33.11
CA THR A 724 -22.66 -14.36 34.43
C THR A 724 -21.99 -12.99 34.52
N ARG A 725 -21.51 -12.41 33.41
CA ARG A 725 -21.12 -10.98 33.35
C ARG A 725 -21.70 -10.21 32.16
N GLU A 726 -22.38 -10.86 31.22
CA GLU A 726 -23.11 -10.20 30.13
C GLU A 726 -24.39 -9.48 30.61
N ALA A 727 -25.01 -9.97 31.69
CA ALA A 727 -26.27 -9.41 32.20
C ALA A 727 -26.17 -7.97 32.73
N ALA A 728 -24.97 -7.49 33.08
CA ALA A 728 -24.79 -6.11 33.57
C ALA A 728 -24.67 -5.07 32.43
N TYR A 729 -24.29 -5.51 31.22
CA TYR A 729 -24.06 -4.60 30.08
C TYR A 729 -25.13 -4.72 29.00
N ALA A 730 -25.67 -5.93 28.74
CA ALA A 730 -26.73 -6.14 27.76
C ALA A 730 -28.06 -5.47 28.17
N GLY A 731 -28.33 -5.39 29.48
CA GLY A 731 -29.56 -4.81 30.03
C GLY A 731 -29.71 -3.29 29.85
N ARG A 732 -28.69 -2.57 29.37
CA ARG A 732 -28.80 -1.12 29.05
C ARG A 732 -28.79 -0.80 27.56
N ALA A 733 -28.40 -1.75 26.71
CA ALA A 733 -28.48 -1.60 25.26
C ALA A 733 -29.89 -1.91 24.74
N ALA A 734 -30.60 -2.86 25.36
CA ALA A 734 -31.97 -3.22 24.98
C ALA A 734 -33.00 -2.12 25.31
N ASP A 735 -32.80 -1.35 26.38
CA ASP A 735 -33.73 -0.27 26.77
C ASP A 735 -33.65 0.99 25.90
N ARG A 736 -32.75 1.02 24.89
CA ARG A 736 -32.76 2.04 23.82
C ARG A 736 -33.34 1.55 22.50
N ALA A 737 -33.68 0.26 22.39
CA ALA A 737 -34.42 -0.30 21.26
C ALA A 737 -35.93 -0.11 21.45
N GLY A 738 -36.36 1.13 21.74
CA GLY A 738 -37.76 1.53 21.76
C GLY A 738 -38.18 2.08 20.40
N THR A 739 -38.87 1.24 19.61
CA THR A 739 -39.83 1.60 18.54
C THR A 739 -39.59 2.90 17.76
N VAL A 740 -39.02 2.79 16.56
CA VAL A 740 -39.23 3.77 15.48
C VAL A 740 -40.26 3.18 14.51
N PRO A 741 -41.46 3.79 14.36
CA PRO A 741 -42.46 3.36 13.38
C PRO A 741 -41.95 3.58 11.94
N GLY A 742 -42.40 2.72 11.03
CA GLY A 742 -41.95 2.72 9.63
C GLY A 742 -41.97 4.09 8.95
N ALA A 743 -40.88 4.39 8.24
CA ALA A 743 -40.77 5.55 7.37
C ALA A 743 -40.40 5.11 5.95
N ALA A 744 -41.22 5.57 5.01
CA ALA A 744 -41.15 5.33 3.56
C ALA A 744 -39.85 5.89 2.93
N PRO A 745 -39.47 5.41 1.72
CA PRO A 745 -38.26 5.86 1.05
C PRO A 745 -38.45 7.27 0.48
N GLY A 746 -37.71 8.24 1.02
CA GLY A 746 -37.66 9.61 0.50
C GLY A 746 -37.64 10.67 1.59
N THR A 747 -36.50 10.89 2.25
CA THR A 747 -36.22 12.14 2.97
C THR A 747 -34.73 12.48 2.88
N ALA A 748 -34.45 13.78 2.73
CA ALA A 748 -33.15 14.39 2.50
C ALA A 748 -32.13 14.12 3.64
N PRO A 749 -30.81 14.16 3.37
CA PRO A 749 -29.80 13.94 4.39
C PRO A 749 -29.89 14.99 5.51
N THR A 750 -29.82 14.50 6.76
CA THR A 750 -29.95 15.25 8.03
C THR A 750 -28.78 16.20 8.28
N GLU A 751 -29.00 17.22 9.12
CA GLU A 751 -28.06 18.29 9.48
C GLU A 751 -26.64 17.85 9.92
N ALA A 752 -26.44 16.60 10.33
CA ALA A 752 -25.12 16.02 10.59
C ALA A 752 -24.23 15.95 9.31
N SER A 753 -24.83 15.84 8.13
CA SER A 753 -24.15 15.89 6.83
C SER A 753 -23.58 17.28 6.51
N ARG A 754 -24.04 18.35 7.16
CA ARG A 754 -23.51 19.71 7.00
C ARG A 754 -22.32 20.01 7.93
N ALA A 755 -22.07 19.18 8.95
CA ALA A 755 -21.03 19.46 9.95
C ALA A 755 -19.65 18.89 9.58
N VAL A 756 -19.57 17.92 8.66
CA VAL A 756 -18.31 17.27 8.23
C VAL A 756 -17.46 18.17 7.31
N THR A 757 -18.04 19.22 6.73
CA THR A 757 -17.36 20.16 5.81
C THR A 757 -16.58 21.28 6.50
N GLY A 758 -16.67 21.42 7.82
CA GLY A 758 -16.08 22.54 8.57
C GLY A 758 -14.58 22.46 8.87
N ALA A 759 -13.93 21.31 8.66
CA ALA A 759 -12.54 21.09 9.13
C ALA A 759 -11.44 21.57 8.17
N TYR A 760 -11.78 22.06 6.97
CA TYR A 760 -10.78 22.43 5.93
C TYR A 760 -10.96 23.83 5.32
N GLY A 761 -11.75 24.72 5.93
CA GLY A 761 -11.94 26.08 5.37
C GLY A 761 -12.54 26.05 3.96
N LEU A 762 -13.47 25.14 3.70
CA LEU A 762 -14.21 25.08 2.45
C LEU A 762 -15.27 26.20 2.45
N GLN A 763 -14.95 27.36 1.87
CA GLN A 763 -15.99 28.19 1.24
C GLN A 763 -16.49 27.48 -0.02
N THR A 764 -17.13 26.31 0.12
CA THR A 764 -17.66 25.54 -1.02
C THR A 764 -19.03 26.01 -1.49
N ASP A 765 -19.69 26.89 -0.72
CA ASP A 765 -21.07 27.32 -0.97
C ASP A 765 -21.18 28.65 -1.74
N ALA A 766 -20.07 29.22 -2.22
CA ALA A 766 -20.00 30.50 -2.90
C ALA A 766 -19.48 30.39 -4.34
N ASP A 767 -20.19 31.04 -5.26
CA ASP A 767 -19.76 31.27 -6.63
C ASP A 767 -18.42 32.02 -6.65
N ARG A 768 -17.45 31.56 -7.42
CA ARG A 768 -16.13 32.20 -7.51
C ARG A 768 -15.35 31.79 -8.76
N VAL A 769 -14.33 32.58 -9.07
CA VAL A 769 -13.32 32.30 -10.09
C VAL A 769 -11.94 32.45 -9.46
N GLU A 770 -11.06 31.48 -9.61
CA GLU A 770 -9.73 31.52 -9.01
C GLU A 770 -8.64 30.97 -9.95
N LEU A 771 -7.56 31.73 -10.14
CA LEU A 771 -6.32 31.27 -10.75
C LEU A 771 -5.67 30.24 -9.83
N LEU A 772 -5.29 29.09 -10.40
CA LEU A 772 -4.65 28.01 -9.63
C LEU A 772 -3.15 28.29 -9.47
N TYR A 773 -2.62 28.01 -8.29
CA TYR A 773 -1.25 28.31 -7.88
C TYR A 773 -0.54 27.04 -7.36
N LEU A 774 0.80 27.03 -7.31
CA LEU A 774 1.57 25.80 -7.04
C LEU A 774 1.29 25.18 -5.67
N ARG A 775 1.08 26.01 -4.64
CA ARG A 775 0.78 25.54 -3.28
C ARG A 775 -0.48 24.65 -3.20
N LEU A 776 -1.40 24.72 -4.18
CA LEU A 776 -2.51 23.77 -4.29
C LEU A 776 -2.02 22.30 -4.33
N LEU A 777 -0.85 22.04 -4.93
CA LEU A 777 -0.26 20.71 -5.00
C LEU A 777 0.21 20.22 -3.63
N GLU A 778 0.79 21.11 -2.83
CA GLU A 778 1.29 20.83 -1.48
C GLU A 778 0.13 20.62 -0.51
N GLU A 779 -0.87 21.52 -0.55
CA GLU A 779 -2.11 21.45 0.22
C GLU A 779 -2.87 20.14 0.00
N ASN A 780 -2.72 19.53 -1.18
CA ASN A 780 -3.45 18.32 -1.58
C ASN A 780 -2.52 17.14 -1.86
N ARG A 781 -1.39 17.00 -1.14
CA ARG A 781 -0.36 16.01 -1.52
C ARG A 781 -0.86 14.59 -1.70
N ARG A 782 -1.64 14.06 -0.75
CA ARG A 782 -2.14 12.67 -0.85
C ARG A 782 -2.96 12.44 -2.11
N LEU A 783 -3.76 13.45 -2.47
CA LEU A 783 -4.57 13.44 -3.69
C LEU A 783 -3.68 13.52 -4.93
N VAL A 784 -2.68 14.39 -4.92
CA VAL A 784 -1.71 14.52 -6.03
C VAL A 784 -0.87 13.25 -6.22
N ASP A 785 -0.42 12.61 -5.15
CA ASP A 785 0.29 11.33 -5.22
C ASP A 785 -0.60 10.23 -5.79
N ALA A 786 -1.88 10.20 -5.41
CA ALA A 786 -2.86 9.29 -5.99
C ALA A 786 -3.07 9.57 -7.50
N ILE A 787 -3.18 10.85 -7.89
CA ILE A 787 -3.22 11.30 -9.30
C ILE A 787 -2.01 10.77 -10.06
N TYR A 788 -0.79 10.94 -9.54
CA TYR A 788 0.42 10.42 -10.18
C TYR A 788 0.48 8.90 -10.23
N LYS A 789 0.04 8.21 -9.17
CA LYS A 789 0.02 6.74 -9.13
C LYS A 789 -0.94 6.17 -10.18
N ILE A 790 -2.13 6.74 -10.30
CA ILE A 790 -3.15 6.29 -11.27
C ILE A 790 -2.72 6.63 -12.69
N THR A 791 -2.25 7.84 -12.95
CA THR A 791 -1.76 8.23 -14.29
C THR A 791 -0.58 7.38 -14.74
N HIS A 792 0.33 7.03 -13.83
CA HIS A 792 1.40 6.08 -14.10
C HIS A 792 0.86 4.67 -14.39
N ALA A 793 -0.11 4.18 -13.61
CA ALA A 793 -0.73 2.87 -13.82
C ALA A 793 -1.50 2.78 -15.14
N THR A 794 -2.15 3.87 -15.56
CA THR A 794 -2.94 3.94 -16.81
C THR A 794 -2.11 4.39 -18.02
N ARG A 795 -0.82 4.70 -17.82
CA ARG A 795 0.09 5.25 -18.84
C ARG A 795 -0.46 6.51 -19.52
N HIS A 796 -1.23 7.30 -18.77
CA HIS A 796 -1.82 8.55 -19.27
C HIS A 796 -0.84 9.71 -19.05
N GLY A 797 -0.51 10.44 -20.12
CA GLY A 797 0.30 11.65 -20.01
C GLY A 797 -0.55 12.83 -19.57
N LEU A 798 -0.15 13.51 -18.50
CA LEU A 798 -0.83 14.72 -18.03
C LEU A 798 -0.37 15.95 -18.83
N GLY A 799 -1.31 16.87 -19.11
CA GLY A 799 -0.95 18.22 -19.55
C GLY A 799 -0.19 18.98 -18.44
N TRP A 800 0.53 20.04 -18.82
CA TRP A 800 1.48 20.72 -17.93
C TRP A 800 0.84 21.26 -16.64
N HIS A 801 -0.44 21.66 -16.67
CA HIS A 801 -1.20 22.10 -15.50
C HIS A 801 -2.30 21.12 -15.06
N THR A 802 -2.47 19.97 -15.71
CA THR A 802 -3.61 19.05 -15.47
C THR A 802 -3.65 18.53 -14.03
N VAL A 803 -2.50 18.40 -13.37
CA VAL A 803 -2.46 18.01 -11.95
C VAL A 803 -3.03 19.10 -11.03
N LEU A 804 -2.90 20.39 -11.37
CA LEU A 804 -3.55 21.48 -10.64
C LEU A 804 -5.07 21.41 -10.83
N ASP A 805 -5.52 21.18 -12.08
CA ASP A 805 -6.95 21.06 -12.38
C ASP A 805 -7.59 19.93 -11.57
N LEU A 806 -6.97 18.75 -11.61
CA LEU A 806 -7.44 17.57 -10.91
C LEU A 806 -7.44 17.76 -9.40
N ALA A 807 -6.37 18.31 -8.83
CA ALA A 807 -6.29 18.61 -7.41
C ALA A 807 -7.39 19.59 -6.99
N TRP A 808 -7.63 20.63 -7.80
CA TRP A 808 -8.66 21.62 -7.52
C TRP A 808 -10.06 21.03 -7.58
N ILE A 809 -10.41 20.34 -8.68
CA ILE A 809 -11.74 19.75 -8.86
C ILE A 809 -12.02 18.71 -7.77
N LEU A 810 -11.10 17.78 -7.53
CA LEU A 810 -11.32 16.70 -6.56
C LEU A 810 -11.38 17.23 -5.12
N ARG A 811 -10.58 18.25 -4.77
CA ARG A 811 -10.71 18.95 -3.48
C ARG A 811 -12.11 19.56 -3.31
N ASN A 812 -12.60 20.23 -4.34
CA ASN A 812 -13.89 20.91 -4.29
C ASN A 812 -15.07 19.97 -4.48
N ALA A 813 -14.90 18.79 -5.07
CA ALA A 813 -15.94 17.78 -5.21
C ALA A 813 -16.08 16.88 -3.96
N ALA A 814 -15.17 16.97 -3.00
CA ALA A 814 -15.09 16.09 -1.84
C ALA A 814 -16.34 16.12 -0.92
N PHE A 815 -17.17 17.16 -1.01
CA PHE A 815 -18.42 17.26 -0.24
C PHE A 815 -19.58 16.46 -0.86
N LEU A 816 -19.45 15.99 -2.11
CA LEU A 816 -20.54 15.32 -2.80
C LEU A 816 -20.86 13.97 -2.13
N PRO A 817 -22.14 13.66 -1.87
CA PRO A 817 -22.53 12.36 -1.33
C PRO A 817 -22.06 11.20 -2.21
N LYS A 818 -21.69 10.09 -1.59
CA LYS A 818 -21.43 8.83 -2.30
C LYS A 818 -22.69 8.43 -3.07
N GLY A 819 -22.51 7.94 -4.30
CA GLY A 819 -23.62 7.63 -5.21
C GLY A 819 -24.10 8.82 -6.04
N SER A 820 -23.55 10.03 -5.83
CA SER A 820 -23.91 11.17 -6.67
C SER A 820 -23.69 10.92 -8.16
N VAL A 821 -24.60 11.43 -8.98
CA VAL A 821 -24.50 11.41 -10.43
C VAL A 821 -23.74 12.65 -10.88
N ILE A 822 -22.55 12.46 -11.44
CA ILE A 822 -21.65 13.55 -11.84
C ILE A 822 -21.53 13.56 -13.36
N LEU A 823 -21.83 14.71 -13.97
CA LEU A 823 -21.56 14.95 -15.38
C LEU A 823 -20.11 15.39 -15.55
N ASN A 824 -19.27 14.54 -16.14
CA ASN A 824 -17.92 14.91 -16.57
C ASN A 824 -17.95 15.34 -18.05
N ALA A 825 -17.98 16.65 -18.29
CA ALA A 825 -18.08 17.23 -19.61
C ALA A 825 -16.71 17.32 -20.29
N GLY A 826 -16.54 16.62 -21.41
CA GLY A 826 -15.29 16.60 -22.16
C GLY A 826 -14.24 15.63 -21.59
N ALA A 827 -14.70 14.55 -20.96
CA ALA A 827 -13.86 13.66 -20.16
C ALA A 827 -12.68 13.01 -20.91
N GLY A 828 -12.72 12.88 -22.24
CA GLY A 828 -11.66 12.24 -23.02
C GLY A 828 -11.21 10.89 -22.44
N ASN A 829 -9.90 10.67 -22.42
CA ASN A 829 -9.24 9.59 -21.66
C ASN A 829 -8.63 10.08 -20.33
N GLU A 830 -9.04 11.27 -19.89
CA GLU A 830 -8.51 11.98 -18.73
C GLU A 830 -8.87 11.23 -17.43
N PRO A 831 -8.00 11.22 -16.40
CA PRO A 831 -8.16 10.30 -15.29
C PRO A 831 -9.27 10.70 -14.29
N LEU A 832 -9.79 11.94 -14.32
CA LEU A 832 -10.80 12.45 -13.38
C LEU A 832 -12.00 11.51 -13.21
N GLN A 833 -12.52 10.96 -14.32
CA GLN A 833 -13.66 10.05 -14.31
C GLN A 833 -13.41 8.78 -13.48
N PHE A 834 -12.18 8.25 -13.47
CA PHE A 834 -11.83 7.06 -12.68
C PHE A 834 -11.72 7.40 -11.20
N PHE A 835 -11.22 8.59 -10.86
CA PHE A 835 -11.20 9.07 -9.47
C PHE A 835 -12.61 9.19 -8.91
N LEU A 836 -13.51 9.86 -9.63
CA LEU A 836 -14.88 10.07 -9.18
C LEU A 836 -15.65 8.75 -9.05
N ALA A 837 -15.49 7.83 -10.01
CA ALA A 837 -16.07 6.50 -9.90
C ALA A 837 -15.48 5.69 -8.74
N HIS A 838 -14.17 5.78 -8.49
CA HIS A 838 -13.52 5.14 -7.35
C HIS A 838 -14.01 5.68 -6.00
N LEU A 839 -14.36 6.98 -5.93
CA LEU A 839 -15.00 7.61 -4.77
C LEU A 839 -16.48 7.18 -4.61
N GLY A 840 -16.99 6.32 -5.50
CA GLY A 840 -18.32 5.76 -5.43
C GLY A 840 -19.39 6.62 -6.08
N HIS A 841 -19.03 7.54 -6.98
CA HIS A 841 -19.99 8.31 -7.78
C HIS A 841 -20.35 7.57 -9.07
N THR A 842 -21.52 7.89 -9.63
CA THR A 842 -21.89 7.48 -10.99
C THR A 842 -21.47 8.59 -11.94
N VAL A 843 -20.51 8.32 -12.82
CA VAL A 843 -19.93 9.36 -13.69
C VAL A 843 -20.50 9.24 -15.10
N ILE A 844 -21.25 10.25 -15.54
CA ILE A 844 -21.63 10.42 -16.95
C ILE A 844 -20.45 11.09 -17.65
N SER A 845 -19.67 10.30 -18.38
CA SER A 845 -18.46 10.74 -19.07
C SER A 845 -18.81 11.10 -20.51
N VAL A 846 -18.98 12.40 -20.78
CA VAL A 846 -19.43 12.92 -22.08
C VAL A 846 -18.26 13.37 -22.94
N ASP A 847 -18.18 12.87 -24.17
CA ASP A 847 -17.18 13.31 -25.15
C ASP A 847 -17.67 13.06 -26.58
N PRO A 848 -17.48 13.99 -27.54
CA PRO A 848 -17.87 13.76 -28.94
C PRO A 848 -17.00 12.71 -29.65
N ALA A 849 -15.77 12.47 -29.18
CA ALA A 849 -14.84 11.53 -29.80
C ALA A 849 -15.17 10.06 -29.43
N PRO A 850 -15.00 9.11 -30.36
CA PRO A 850 -15.11 7.69 -30.05
C PRO A 850 -14.01 7.26 -29.08
N ARG A 851 -14.36 6.40 -28.10
CA ARG A 851 -13.44 5.96 -27.03
C ARG A 851 -13.59 4.48 -26.73
N THR A 852 -12.48 3.83 -26.38
CA THR A 852 -12.45 2.44 -25.92
C THR A 852 -12.21 2.41 -24.41
N PRO A 853 -13.09 1.82 -23.60
CA PRO A 853 -12.89 1.72 -22.16
C PRO A 853 -11.65 0.89 -21.80
N PRO A 854 -10.85 1.29 -20.79
CA PRO A 854 -9.83 0.42 -20.24
C PRO A 854 -10.48 -0.82 -19.58
N PRO A 855 -9.99 -2.05 -19.82
CA PRO A 855 -10.64 -3.32 -19.44
C PRO A 855 -10.71 -3.62 -17.91
N GLN A 856 -10.26 -2.68 -17.08
CA GLN A 856 -9.95 -2.88 -15.66
C GLN A 856 -10.86 -2.09 -14.71
N TRP A 857 -11.95 -1.52 -15.22
CA TRP A 857 -12.94 -0.75 -14.46
C TRP A 857 -14.36 -1.20 -14.82
N ASN A 858 -15.30 -1.17 -13.86
CA ASN A 858 -16.73 -1.45 -14.08
C ASN A 858 -17.36 -0.35 -14.97
N VAL A 859 -17.12 -0.43 -16.28
CA VAL A 859 -17.63 0.52 -17.28
C VAL A 859 -18.86 -0.09 -17.95
N VAL A 860 -19.99 0.61 -17.83
CA VAL A 860 -21.22 0.26 -18.55
C VAL A 860 -21.27 1.15 -19.80
N ARG A 861 -21.35 0.54 -20.97
CA ARG A 861 -21.34 1.24 -22.27
C ARG A 861 -22.73 1.80 -22.56
N ILE A 862 -22.82 2.99 -23.15
CA ILE A 862 -24.03 3.52 -23.79
C ILE A 862 -23.71 3.96 -25.21
N ALA A 863 -24.69 3.76 -26.08
CA ALA A 863 -24.63 3.66 -27.53
C ALA A 863 -24.21 4.92 -28.29
N GLU A 864 -23.73 4.64 -29.49
CA GLU A 864 -23.42 5.51 -30.62
C GLU A 864 -24.71 6.01 -31.27
N SER A 865 -24.67 7.16 -31.98
CA SER A 865 -25.75 7.52 -32.91
C SER A 865 -25.98 6.38 -33.92
N PRO A 866 -27.18 6.23 -34.51
CA PRO A 866 -27.63 5.02 -35.24
C PRO A 866 -26.79 4.53 -36.43
N GLU A 867 -25.66 5.18 -36.75
CA GLU A 867 -24.92 5.02 -38.00
C GLU A 867 -23.65 4.15 -37.89
N THR A 868 -23.22 3.69 -36.70
CA THR A 868 -21.92 2.98 -36.57
C THR A 868 -21.88 1.68 -35.73
N ALA A 869 -22.99 1.16 -35.23
CA ALA A 869 -22.97 0.08 -34.23
C ALA A 869 -22.37 -1.27 -34.71
N GLY A 870 -21.24 -1.66 -34.11
CA GLY A 870 -20.70 -3.02 -34.07
C GLY A 870 -21.05 -3.75 -32.76
N SER A 871 -21.25 -5.08 -32.82
CA SER A 871 -21.86 -5.92 -31.78
C SER A 871 -21.01 -6.09 -30.51
N GLY A 872 -21.60 -5.79 -29.32
CA GLY A 872 -21.08 -6.31 -28.04
C GLY A 872 -21.25 -5.50 -26.74
N GLY A 873 -22.27 -4.64 -26.57
CA GLY A 873 -22.55 -3.96 -25.29
C GLY A 873 -24.07 -3.85 -25.01
N THR A 874 -24.47 -3.56 -23.77
CA THR A 874 -25.83 -3.10 -23.45
C THR A 874 -26.04 -1.71 -24.05
N PHE A 875 -27.17 -1.51 -24.75
CA PHE A 875 -27.51 -0.27 -25.45
C PHE A 875 -28.58 0.49 -24.65
N ALA A 876 -28.48 1.82 -24.61
CA ALA A 876 -29.56 2.70 -24.18
C ALA A 876 -29.83 3.70 -25.29
N ASP A 877 -30.93 3.47 -26.01
CA ASP A 877 -31.36 4.28 -27.15
C ASP A 877 -32.50 5.24 -26.77
N THR A 878 -33.06 5.08 -25.56
CA THR A 878 -34.09 5.96 -25.01
C THR A 878 -33.62 6.64 -23.72
N ARG A 879 -34.31 7.72 -23.34
CA ARG A 879 -34.09 8.38 -22.03
C ARG A 879 -34.39 7.44 -20.86
N ASP A 880 -35.35 6.53 -21.01
CA ASP A 880 -35.71 5.60 -19.95
C ASP A 880 -34.60 4.57 -19.72
N ASP A 881 -33.99 4.04 -20.79
CA ASP A 881 -32.83 3.15 -20.69
C ASP A 881 -31.63 3.87 -20.06
N PHE A 882 -31.38 5.12 -20.47
CA PHE A 882 -30.31 5.95 -19.89
C PHE A 882 -30.54 6.17 -18.39
N ARG A 883 -31.79 6.43 -17.98
CA ARG A 883 -32.16 6.61 -16.58
C ARG A 883 -31.99 5.33 -15.76
N GLU A 884 -32.38 4.17 -16.31
CA GLU A 884 -32.19 2.87 -15.66
C GLU A 884 -30.70 2.58 -15.45
N LEU A 885 -29.88 2.84 -16.47
CA LEU A 885 -28.43 2.72 -16.38
C LEU A 885 -27.78 3.65 -15.37
N LEU A 886 -28.41 4.75 -14.98
CA LEU A 886 -27.92 5.60 -13.89
C LEU A 886 -28.37 5.11 -12.50
N ARG A 887 -29.43 4.30 -12.41
CA ARG A 887 -30.00 3.78 -11.14
C ARG A 887 -29.30 2.53 -10.60
N GLU A 888 -28.67 1.72 -11.44
CA GLU A 888 -27.90 0.56 -10.97
C GLU A 888 -26.70 0.99 -10.11
N SER A 889 -26.09 0.08 -9.35
CA SER A 889 -25.03 0.28 -8.35
C SER A 889 -24.06 1.48 -8.53
N ALA A 890 -23.72 2.13 -7.41
CA ALA A 890 -22.79 3.26 -7.33
C ALA A 890 -21.33 2.89 -7.66
N GLY A 891 -20.55 3.85 -8.15
CA GLY A 891 -19.11 3.67 -8.43
C GLY A 891 -18.80 3.16 -9.85
N LYS A 892 -19.52 3.67 -10.85
CA LYS A 892 -19.41 3.26 -12.25
C LYS A 892 -19.22 4.45 -13.17
N ILE A 893 -18.76 4.17 -14.39
CA ILE A 893 -18.63 5.17 -15.44
C ILE A 893 -19.54 4.79 -16.60
N VAL A 894 -20.37 5.76 -17.00
CA VAL A 894 -21.27 5.68 -18.14
C VAL A 894 -20.67 6.53 -19.25
N TYR A 895 -20.18 5.89 -20.31
CA TYR A 895 -19.67 6.61 -21.47
C TYR A 895 -20.82 7.06 -22.36
N TYR A 896 -20.93 8.37 -22.57
CA TYR A 896 -21.92 8.98 -23.43
C TYR A 896 -21.24 9.77 -24.55
N ARG A 897 -21.35 9.29 -25.79
CA ARG A 897 -20.78 9.98 -26.94
C ARG A 897 -21.77 11.02 -27.46
N ALA A 898 -21.56 12.28 -27.12
CA ALA A 898 -22.47 13.37 -27.51
C ALA A 898 -21.73 14.69 -27.73
N ASP A 899 -22.34 15.57 -28.51
CA ASP A 899 -21.94 16.98 -28.57
C ASP A 899 -22.33 17.67 -27.26
N LEU A 900 -21.39 18.38 -26.65
CA LEU A 900 -21.62 19.14 -25.41
C LEU A 900 -22.65 20.27 -25.59
N HIS A 901 -22.97 20.66 -26.83
CA HIS A 901 -24.04 21.62 -27.12
C HIS A 901 -25.44 20.98 -27.16
N ALA A 902 -25.54 19.64 -27.19
CA ALA A 902 -26.81 18.92 -27.27
C ALA A 902 -26.71 17.49 -26.68
N MET A 903 -26.96 17.36 -25.37
CA MET A 903 -26.94 16.10 -24.62
C MET A 903 -28.36 15.53 -24.48
N THR A 904 -28.92 15.02 -25.58
CA THR A 904 -30.34 14.65 -25.71
C THR A 904 -30.82 13.58 -24.72
N LEU A 905 -29.95 12.67 -24.28
CA LEU A 905 -30.26 11.61 -23.31
C LEU A 905 -30.16 12.07 -21.86
N VAL A 906 -29.46 13.18 -21.59
CA VAL A 906 -29.32 13.74 -20.23
C VAL A 906 -30.49 14.68 -19.96
N GLU A 907 -31.33 14.30 -19.00
CA GLU A 907 -32.54 15.06 -18.65
C GLU A 907 -32.21 16.35 -17.90
N ASP A 908 -33.14 17.30 -17.92
CA ASP A 908 -33.05 18.51 -17.13
C ASP A 908 -32.97 18.16 -15.64
N CYS A 909 -32.09 18.85 -14.90
CA CYS A 909 -31.97 18.67 -13.44
C CYS A 909 -31.72 17.22 -12.97
N SER A 910 -31.04 16.42 -13.80
CA SER A 910 -30.78 14.98 -13.56
C SER A 910 -29.42 14.67 -12.94
N VAL A 911 -28.50 15.62 -12.85
CA VAL A 911 -27.16 15.42 -12.27
C VAL A 911 -26.94 16.26 -11.02
N ASP A 912 -26.15 15.73 -10.09
CA ASP A 912 -25.86 16.36 -8.81
C ASP A 912 -24.72 17.38 -8.89
N ALA A 913 -23.78 17.15 -9.81
CA ALA A 913 -22.64 18.02 -10.06
C ALA A 913 -22.18 17.97 -11.50
N ILE A 914 -21.52 19.05 -11.95
CA ILE A 914 -20.80 19.13 -13.21
C ILE A 914 -19.31 19.25 -12.90
N VAL A 915 -18.48 18.50 -13.61
CA VAL A 915 -17.03 18.68 -13.63
C VAL A 915 -16.52 18.78 -15.06
N SER A 916 -15.45 19.55 -15.29
CA SER A 916 -14.78 19.62 -16.59
C SER A 916 -13.35 20.10 -16.43
N VAL A 917 -12.39 19.40 -17.04
CA VAL A 917 -10.98 19.79 -17.10
C VAL A 917 -10.65 20.40 -18.45
N SER A 918 -10.56 21.72 -18.52
CA SER A 918 -10.03 22.49 -19.65
C SER A 918 -10.67 22.28 -21.03
N VAL A 919 -11.78 21.55 -21.12
CA VAL A 919 -12.44 21.26 -22.41
C VAL A 919 -13.16 22.47 -22.96
N LEU A 920 -13.83 23.24 -22.11
CA LEU A 920 -14.51 24.46 -22.53
C LEU A 920 -13.53 25.52 -23.08
N SER A 921 -12.25 25.44 -22.74
CA SER A 921 -11.20 26.25 -23.36
C SER A 921 -10.78 25.79 -24.76
N ARG A 922 -11.35 24.72 -25.31
CA ARG A 922 -11.07 24.29 -26.69
C ARG A 922 -11.96 24.97 -27.72
N MET A 923 -12.87 25.83 -27.28
CA MET A 923 -13.84 26.50 -28.12
C MET A 923 -13.91 28.00 -27.80
N PRO A 924 -14.31 28.86 -28.76
CA PRO A 924 -14.49 30.29 -28.50
C PRO A 924 -15.55 30.57 -27.44
N ALA A 925 -15.50 31.75 -26.80
CA ALA A 925 -16.34 32.10 -25.66
C ALA A 925 -17.85 31.86 -25.88
N ALA A 926 -18.39 32.21 -27.04
CA ALA A 926 -19.81 32.00 -27.35
C ALA A 926 -20.20 30.52 -27.43
N GLN A 927 -19.30 29.65 -27.91
CA GLN A 927 -19.52 28.21 -27.93
C GLN A 927 -19.36 27.62 -26.52
N ALA A 928 -18.32 28.05 -25.79
CA ALA A 928 -18.10 27.64 -24.40
C ALA A 928 -19.31 27.96 -23.52
N ARG A 929 -19.91 29.15 -23.71
CA ARG A 929 -21.15 29.55 -23.03
C ARG A 929 -22.31 28.61 -23.34
N ARG A 930 -22.55 28.29 -24.62
CA ARG A 930 -23.63 27.39 -25.01
C ARG A 930 -23.44 25.96 -24.49
N ALA A 931 -22.22 25.43 -24.57
CA ALA A 931 -21.90 24.12 -24.02
C ALA A 931 -22.04 24.10 -22.48
N PHE A 932 -21.62 25.17 -21.81
CA PHE A 932 -21.83 25.31 -20.36
C PHE A 932 -23.31 25.41 -20.01
N ASP A 933 -24.11 26.21 -20.73
CA ASP A 933 -25.55 26.34 -20.49
C ASP A 933 -26.26 24.99 -20.65
N GLU A 934 -25.86 24.17 -21.63
CA GLU A 934 -26.37 22.80 -21.82
C GLU A 934 -25.95 21.85 -20.68
N CYS A 935 -24.71 21.94 -20.18
CA CYS A 935 -24.32 21.21 -18.98
C CYS A 935 -25.10 21.68 -17.75
N PHE A 936 -25.27 23.00 -17.61
CA PHE A 936 -25.95 23.66 -16.51
C PHE A 936 -27.45 23.36 -16.51
N ARG A 937 -28.09 23.13 -17.67
CA ARG A 937 -29.45 22.60 -17.80
C ARG A 937 -29.61 21.27 -17.05
N ALA A 938 -28.66 20.34 -17.24
CA ALA A 938 -28.68 19.03 -16.60
C ALA A 938 -28.48 19.08 -15.08
N LEU A 939 -27.79 20.10 -14.55
CA LEU A 939 -27.55 20.24 -13.12
C LEU A 939 -28.85 20.50 -12.35
N ARG A 940 -29.05 19.83 -11.22
CA ARG A 940 -30.19 20.07 -10.34
C ARG A 940 -30.06 21.39 -9.56
N PRO A 941 -31.17 22.00 -9.10
CA PRO A 941 -31.12 23.12 -8.17
C PRO A 941 -30.30 22.78 -6.91
N GLY A 942 -29.42 23.68 -6.48
CA GLY A 942 -28.48 23.46 -5.38
C GLY A 942 -27.28 22.56 -5.71
N GLY A 943 -27.21 22.03 -6.94
CA GLY A 943 -26.04 21.34 -7.47
C GLY A 943 -24.89 22.31 -7.75
N HIS A 944 -23.67 21.76 -7.83
CA HIS A 944 -22.46 22.56 -8.05
C HIS A 944 -21.76 22.19 -9.36
N SER A 945 -21.22 23.20 -10.02
CA SER A 945 -20.38 23.09 -11.20
C SER A 945 -18.95 23.48 -10.84
N LEU A 946 -18.01 22.59 -11.16
CA LEU A 946 -16.58 22.71 -10.88
C LEU A 946 -15.80 22.54 -12.17
N VAL A 947 -15.44 23.66 -12.80
CA VAL A 947 -14.84 23.66 -14.14
C VAL A 947 -13.48 24.33 -14.09
N THR A 948 -12.50 23.78 -14.80
CA THR A 948 -11.23 24.49 -15.04
C THR A 948 -11.05 24.85 -16.51
N VAL A 949 -10.38 25.97 -16.76
CA VAL A 949 -10.16 26.59 -18.07
C VAL A 949 -8.84 27.36 -18.10
N GLY A 950 -8.33 27.66 -19.28
CA GLY A 950 -7.23 28.62 -19.45
C GLY A 950 -7.70 30.06 -19.24
N ALA A 951 -6.91 30.84 -18.51
CA ALA A 951 -7.14 32.25 -18.24
C ALA A 951 -6.04 33.13 -18.85
N SER A 952 -6.45 34.30 -19.35
CA SER A 952 -5.56 35.39 -19.76
C SER A 952 -5.65 36.55 -18.78
N LEU A 953 -4.59 37.35 -18.73
CA LEU A 953 -4.48 38.45 -17.76
C LEU A 953 -5.10 39.76 -18.28
N ASP A 954 -5.33 39.84 -19.58
CA ASP A 954 -5.69 41.05 -20.29
C ASP A 954 -6.89 40.84 -21.22
N THR A 955 -6.73 40.06 -22.29
CA THR A 955 -7.74 39.88 -23.35
C THR A 955 -7.87 38.42 -23.74
N ASP A 956 -9.05 38.04 -24.22
CA ASP A 956 -9.30 36.69 -24.68
C ASP A 956 -8.39 36.37 -25.88
N ARG A 957 -7.64 35.27 -25.80
CA ARG A 957 -6.70 34.88 -26.85
C ARG A 957 -6.59 33.38 -27.00
N LEU A 958 -6.40 32.93 -28.23
CA LEU A 958 -6.06 31.55 -28.52
C LEU A 958 -4.55 31.35 -28.38
N HIS A 959 -4.14 30.53 -27.41
CA HIS A 959 -2.78 30.03 -27.35
C HIS A 959 -2.64 28.88 -28.36
N GLN A 960 -1.95 29.17 -29.47
CA GLN A 960 -1.92 28.31 -30.67
C GLN A 960 -1.30 26.93 -30.37
N GLU A 961 -0.26 26.91 -29.56
CA GLU A 961 0.54 25.74 -29.24
C GLU A 961 -0.27 24.70 -28.47
N SER A 962 -1.11 25.14 -27.52
CA SER A 962 -1.98 24.23 -26.76
C SER A 962 -3.40 24.12 -27.35
N LYS A 963 -3.73 24.95 -28.35
CA LYS A 963 -5.09 25.12 -28.89
C LYS A 963 -6.11 25.48 -27.80
N THR A 964 -5.66 26.27 -26.82
CA THR A 964 -6.45 26.67 -25.65
C THR A 964 -6.83 28.14 -25.76
N TRP A 965 -8.12 28.42 -25.82
CA TRP A 965 -8.65 29.75 -25.56
C TRP A 965 -8.45 30.10 -24.10
N CYS A 966 -7.67 31.16 -23.88
CA CYS A 966 -7.39 31.75 -22.60
C CYS A 966 -8.30 32.97 -22.43
N PHE A 967 -9.18 32.94 -21.44
CA PHE A 967 -10.21 33.96 -21.25
C PHE A 967 -9.84 34.95 -20.15
N SER A 968 -10.18 36.21 -20.35
CA SER A 968 -10.14 37.24 -19.32
C SER A 968 -11.15 36.96 -18.21
N GLU A 969 -10.95 37.53 -17.02
CA GLU A 969 -11.88 37.39 -15.90
C GLU A 969 -13.32 37.77 -16.28
N ASN A 970 -13.50 38.86 -17.01
CA ASN A 970 -14.81 39.35 -17.45
C ASN A 970 -15.51 38.33 -18.37
N THR A 971 -14.75 37.74 -19.31
CA THR A 971 -15.29 36.70 -20.19
C THR A 971 -15.63 35.44 -19.39
N LEU A 972 -14.79 35.02 -18.44
CA LEU A 972 -15.09 33.88 -17.57
C LEU A 972 -16.38 34.10 -16.78
N ARG A 973 -16.56 35.28 -16.18
CA ARG A 973 -17.81 35.64 -15.49
C ARG A 973 -19.02 35.59 -16.43
N SER A 974 -18.85 35.99 -17.68
CA SER A 974 -19.91 35.92 -18.70
C SER A 974 -20.23 34.49 -19.16
N ILE A 975 -19.21 33.68 -19.49
CA ILE A 975 -19.37 32.27 -19.90
C ILE A 975 -20.05 31.47 -18.80
N PHE A 976 -19.59 31.66 -17.57
CA PHE A 976 -20.07 30.91 -16.43
C PHE A 976 -21.14 31.65 -15.65
N GLY A 977 -21.71 32.76 -16.13
CA GLY A 977 -22.78 33.52 -15.46
C GLY A 977 -22.57 33.77 -13.96
N LEU A 978 -21.34 34.13 -13.57
CA LEU A 978 -21.00 34.42 -12.18
C LEU A 978 -21.48 35.82 -11.78
N PRO A 979 -21.92 36.03 -10.51
CA PRO A 979 -22.19 37.36 -9.97
C PRO A 979 -20.99 38.31 -10.11
N GLY A 980 -21.27 39.61 -10.27
CA GLY A 980 -20.22 40.63 -10.43
C GLY A 980 -19.30 40.77 -9.20
N ASP A 981 -19.82 40.44 -8.02
CA ASP A 981 -19.14 40.44 -6.73
C ASP A 981 -18.55 39.07 -6.33
N ALA A 982 -18.68 38.05 -7.20
CA ALA A 982 -18.12 36.73 -6.91
C ALA A 982 -16.59 36.83 -6.69
N PRO A 983 -16.04 36.25 -5.59
CA PRO A 983 -14.63 36.37 -5.26
C PRO A 983 -13.69 35.94 -6.38
N SER A 984 -12.55 36.64 -6.46
CA SER A 984 -11.51 36.41 -7.46
C SER A 984 -10.12 36.77 -6.96
N ASN A 985 -9.11 36.03 -7.43
CA ASN A 985 -7.69 36.30 -7.17
C ASN A 985 -6.94 36.77 -8.44
N PHE A 986 -7.63 37.22 -9.48
CA PHE A 986 -7.00 37.71 -10.73
C PHE A 986 -6.05 38.89 -10.50
N ALA A 987 -6.23 39.66 -9.43
CA ALA A 987 -5.28 40.68 -9.00
C ALA A 987 -3.87 40.13 -8.67
N GLN A 988 -3.75 38.83 -8.37
CA GLN A 988 -2.49 38.14 -8.05
C GLN A 988 -1.86 37.43 -9.27
N ALA A 989 -2.47 37.58 -10.44
CA ALA A 989 -2.06 36.89 -11.67
C ALA A 989 -0.57 36.95 -11.99
N ALA A 990 0.04 38.14 -11.91
CA ALA A 990 1.45 38.32 -12.22
C ALA A 990 2.33 37.50 -11.26
N ALA A 991 2.05 37.55 -9.96
CA ALA A 991 2.79 36.80 -8.95
C ALA A 991 2.66 35.29 -9.12
N ILE A 992 1.44 34.79 -9.40
CA ILE A 992 1.19 33.37 -9.64
C ILE A 992 1.91 32.90 -10.92
N MET A 993 1.89 33.72 -11.98
CA MET A 993 2.62 33.41 -13.22
C MET A 993 4.12 33.36 -12.99
N ASP A 994 4.68 34.30 -12.24
CA ASP A 994 6.10 34.33 -11.92
C ASP A 994 6.52 33.09 -11.11
N GLU A 995 5.69 32.68 -10.14
CA GLU A 995 5.88 31.45 -9.36
C GLU A 995 5.87 30.20 -10.26
N ILE A 996 4.86 30.06 -11.13
CA ILE A 996 4.72 28.90 -12.04
C ILE A 996 5.85 28.86 -13.07
N LYS A 997 6.37 30.01 -13.51
CA LYS A 997 7.51 30.07 -14.45
C LYS A 997 8.85 29.69 -13.83
N GLN A 998 8.99 29.72 -12.50
CA GLN A 998 10.25 29.34 -11.86
C GLN A 998 10.65 27.91 -12.25
N PRO A 999 11.88 27.69 -12.75
CA PRO A 999 12.31 26.36 -13.13
C PRO A 999 12.46 25.45 -11.90
N GLY A 1000 12.30 24.13 -12.09
CA GLY A 1000 12.48 23.15 -11.01
C GLY A 1000 11.24 22.93 -10.13
N ASN A 1001 10.15 23.66 -10.32
CA ASN A 1001 8.89 23.35 -9.64
C ASN A 1001 8.31 21.99 -10.09
N GLU A 1002 7.31 21.49 -9.37
CA GLU A 1002 6.75 20.15 -9.60
C GLU A 1002 6.14 19.97 -11.00
N LEU A 1003 5.47 21.00 -11.53
CA LEU A 1003 4.89 20.96 -12.87
C LEU A 1003 5.98 20.85 -13.95
N HIS A 1004 7.07 21.60 -13.78
CA HIS A 1004 8.25 21.53 -14.64
C HIS A 1004 8.94 20.15 -14.54
N ARG A 1005 9.27 19.71 -13.33
CA ARG A 1005 9.99 18.43 -13.11
C ARG A 1005 9.21 17.22 -13.62
N ARG A 1006 7.89 17.30 -13.64
CA ARG A 1006 6.99 16.22 -14.09
C ARG A 1006 6.36 16.50 -15.45
N LEU A 1007 6.92 17.41 -16.23
CA LEU A 1007 6.44 17.72 -17.56
C LEU A 1007 6.42 16.44 -18.41
N ALA A 1008 5.26 16.13 -18.99
CA ALA A 1008 5.08 14.88 -19.71
C ALA A 1008 5.94 14.82 -20.98
N ALA A 1009 6.52 13.66 -21.26
CA ALA A 1009 7.50 13.47 -22.34
C ALA A 1009 6.97 13.82 -23.75
N PHE A 1010 5.63 13.80 -23.96
CA PHE A 1010 5.05 14.21 -25.25
C PHE A 1010 5.20 15.71 -25.54
N TYR A 1011 5.50 16.53 -24.53
CA TYR A 1011 5.83 17.94 -24.72
C TYR A 1011 7.13 18.11 -25.51
N SER A 1012 8.09 17.21 -25.32
CA SER A 1012 9.37 17.22 -26.02
C SER A 1012 9.33 16.71 -27.46
N SER A 1013 8.19 16.17 -27.93
CA SER A 1013 8.08 15.56 -29.27
C SER A 1013 7.45 16.46 -30.35
N SER A 1014 6.95 17.64 -30.00
CA SER A 1014 6.29 18.55 -30.95
C SER A 1014 6.41 20.01 -30.51
N GLY A 1015 6.38 20.92 -31.48
CA GLY A 1015 6.22 22.36 -31.22
C GLY A 1015 4.77 22.80 -31.02
N ALA A 1016 3.79 21.91 -31.20
CA ALA A 1016 2.35 22.22 -31.21
C ALA A 1016 1.56 21.41 -30.16
N ASN A 1017 2.00 21.45 -28.90
CA ASN A 1017 1.38 20.73 -27.78
C ASN A 1017 1.22 21.55 -26.50
N GLY A 1018 1.63 22.83 -26.48
CA GLY A 1018 1.46 23.76 -25.35
C GLY A 1018 2.72 24.06 -24.53
N MET A 1019 3.73 23.19 -24.58
CA MET A 1019 5.11 23.46 -24.11
C MET A 1019 6.07 23.00 -25.20
N PRO A 1020 6.26 23.82 -26.25
CA PRO A 1020 7.00 23.43 -27.45
C PRO A 1020 8.38 22.89 -27.12
N TRP A 1021 8.69 21.70 -27.64
CA TRP A 1021 10.00 21.06 -27.47
C TRP A 1021 10.39 20.79 -26.00
N GLY A 1022 9.41 20.79 -25.09
CA GLY A 1022 9.63 20.63 -23.66
C GLY A 1022 10.27 21.84 -22.98
N VAL A 1023 10.32 23.00 -23.65
CA VAL A 1023 10.80 24.24 -23.04
C VAL A 1023 9.78 24.71 -22.01
N TRP A 1024 10.21 24.84 -20.76
CA TRP A 1024 9.38 25.33 -19.67
C TRP A 1024 9.15 26.83 -19.80
N ASP A 1025 8.03 27.20 -20.43
CA ASP A 1025 7.62 28.60 -20.60
C ASP A 1025 6.08 28.72 -20.59
N PRO A 1026 5.43 28.53 -19.42
CA PRO A 1026 3.99 28.72 -19.28
C PRO A 1026 3.51 30.08 -19.82
N LYS A 1027 2.57 30.06 -20.77
CA LYS A 1027 2.04 31.27 -21.43
C LYS A 1027 0.68 31.75 -20.90
N TYR A 1028 0.03 30.97 -20.07
CA TYR A 1028 -1.28 31.28 -19.49
C TYR A 1028 -1.43 30.55 -18.14
N LEU A 1029 -2.42 30.97 -17.35
CA LEU A 1029 -2.72 30.35 -16.05
C LEU A 1029 -3.97 29.49 -16.16
N PRO A 1030 -4.03 28.33 -15.48
CA PRO A 1030 -5.30 27.65 -15.26
C PRO A 1030 -6.16 28.42 -14.25
N ALA A 1031 -7.48 28.45 -14.48
CA ALA A 1031 -8.47 29.00 -13.56
C ALA A 1031 -9.53 27.96 -13.24
N GLY A 1032 -9.88 27.84 -11.96
CA GLY A 1032 -11.03 27.08 -11.46
C GLY A 1032 -12.25 27.99 -11.29
N ILE A 1033 -13.41 27.47 -11.69
CA ILE A 1033 -14.71 28.13 -11.59
C ILE A 1033 -15.62 27.22 -10.77
N ALA A 1034 -16.09 27.74 -9.65
CA ALA A 1034 -17.15 27.12 -8.87
C ALA A 1034 -18.43 27.92 -9.07
N ARG A 1035 -19.50 27.25 -9.52
CA ARG A 1035 -20.82 27.86 -9.66
C ARG A 1035 -21.91 26.95 -9.13
N LYS A 1036 -22.79 27.50 -8.30
CA LYS A 1036 -23.99 26.85 -7.81
C LYS A 1036 -25.19 27.17 -8.70
N LYS A 1037 -26.11 26.23 -8.84
CA LYS A 1037 -27.37 26.42 -9.57
C LYS A 1037 -28.53 26.77 -8.66
#